data_AF-A0A388LTS0-F1
#
_entry.id   AF-A0A388LTS0-F1
#
_cell.length_a   1.000
_cell.length_b   1.000
_cell.length_c   1.000
_cell.angle_alpha   90.00
_cell.angle_beta   90.00
_cell.angle_gamma   90.00
#
_symmetry.space_group_name_H-M   'P 1'
#
loop_
_entity.id
_entity.type
_entity.pdbx_description
1 polymer ?
#
loop_
_entity_poly.entity_id
_entity_poly.type
_entity_poly.pdbx_seq_one_letter_code
_entity_poly.pdbx_strand_id
1 'polypeptide(L)'
;MLGVSIFHLCLHLHQYVAVSHQEINYVRFTDKPVAVYEAKSSLVYKEDQQLREVAVDWGRISHSNLPEVLVYVSQRLGHLAPYLEDHVAVFKRLREKVEAAVLTFRGLRGSGDGRTLWTLQMADNLRLAEGVQNSLEIMRAKLQRMLEDCMAIKEILGSNSEHGKGVLKNRSPPADTGDRASQSGGSSSSGQLVAGMQSDVQCPVLHAVEPNQSLDGIMGSSEDADDNALIQALITSWQHMYLSPNISSVPNGLVIEGRKEQDTTTHAAGDGSSLQIGRSLSTAIELDVQQKRRLEELLLVIPPHLADCKKDSVRNSALERRGAGGTLPCWALDNPSAQSSTVGGEAGAEYCLPTERLEQGASPPWIKGADSDNLPLTRVVQRDLWDLQHPADCEAPGLRFAVAEWWDLDGHGIGSQLHGITTPFAVAVQSGRIFVPADNYIRADQDNCLGESRRRLECYFAPTTSQACFARAMKLLQTARTEGAPYTSNRKKKILRMMNDKNVPVVLIAKSTLSLFKGFVPTRWANPWNRMRPTIVMEGKLVDEGRMARITWWRAQAMRYLLRWPSDHLCYVTNRERNAVFGEIVAREMVASLRRMNNKSLYAVTSRPRGVGKEDWMKLEDERLRHQEAETASCIVGNNSQSGLELFLPRPIISLHVRLGRDKRTEMDLFRLPAYMRIAEAIRRQMDPGLRHVWLSTDVISVVNQSSDFAGWRFFYTEQQRIAENQKDWALEMKGGSSYHVPGAVPCFDLVEKSFANLLISQEADYFVGALGSNWCRLIDEMRRTNGRLHKKYVTMTYNPW
;
A
#
# COMPACT_ATOMS: atom_id res chain seq x y z
N MET A 1 19.54 2.36 46.53
CA MET A 1 18.26 1.84 47.05
C MET A 1 17.08 2.72 46.64
N LEU A 2 17.03 4.00 46.97
CA LEU A 2 15.91 4.89 46.59
C LEU A 2 15.57 4.91 45.09
N GLY A 3 16.58 4.99 44.21
CA GLY A 3 16.35 4.94 42.75
C GLY A 3 15.79 3.60 42.26
N VAL A 4 16.09 2.49 42.93
CA VAL A 4 15.52 1.17 42.63
C VAL A 4 14.05 1.13 43.05
N SER A 5 13.71 1.70 44.21
CA SER A 5 12.32 1.84 44.67
C SER A 5 11.47 2.72 43.74
N ILE A 6 12.02 3.84 43.24
CA ILE A 6 11.35 4.71 42.27
C ILE A 6 11.14 3.98 40.93
N PHE A 7 12.14 3.23 40.47
CA PHE A 7 12.03 2.43 39.24
C PHE A 7 10.95 1.34 39.36
N HIS A 8 10.88 0.64 40.50
CA HIS A 8 9.82 -0.34 40.77
C HIS A 8 8.44 0.32 40.79
N LEU A 9 8.30 1.49 41.42
CA LEU A 9 7.05 2.25 41.44
C LEU A 9 6.58 2.63 40.03
N CYS A 10 7.49 3.09 39.16
CA CYS A 10 7.20 3.42 37.75
C CYS A 10 6.75 2.18 36.96
N LEU A 11 7.39 1.03 37.19
CA LEU A 11 7.01 -0.22 36.54
C LEU A 11 5.61 -0.67 36.97
N HIS A 12 5.28 -0.51 38.26
CA HIS A 12 3.95 -0.83 38.78
C HIS A 12 2.86 0.13 38.28
N LEU A 13 3.14 1.44 38.20
CA LEU A 13 2.24 2.43 37.59
C LEU A 13 1.92 2.10 36.13
N HIS A 14 2.92 1.68 35.36
CA HIS A 14 2.72 1.30 33.96
C HIS A 14 1.81 0.10 33.80
N GLN A 15 2.05 -0.95 34.59
CA GLN A 15 1.23 -2.15 34.58
C GLN A 15 -0.20 -1.84 35.00
N TYR A 16 -0.37 -0.94 35.97
CA TYR A 16 -1.69 -0.48 36.42
C TYR A 16 -2.46 0.27 35.32
N VAL A 17 -1.82 1.21 34.62
CA VAL A 17 -2.42 1.93 33.48
C VAL A 17 -2.84 0.97 32.37
N ALA A 18 -1.98 0.02 32.01
CA ALA A 18 -2.26 -0.95 30.95
C ALA A 18 -3.46 -1.85 31.27
N VAL A 19 -3.58 -2.31 32.52
CA VAL A 19 -4.69 -3.19 32.94
C VAL A 19 -6.00 -2.42 33.13
N SER A 20 -5.95 -1.20 33.68
CA SER A 20 -7.16 -0.37 33.87
C SER A 20 -7.88 -0.07 32.54
N HIS A 21 -7.12 0.16 31.46
CA HIS A 21 -7.67 0.36 30.12
C HIS A 21 -8.35 -0.89 29.54
N GLN A 22 -7.84 -2.07 29.88
CA GLN A 22 -8.36 -3.34 29.37
C GLN A 22 -9.67 -3.73 30.06
N GLU A 23 -9.80 -3.42 31.37
CA GLU A 23 -10.99 -3.78 32.17
C GLU A 23 -12.12 -2.72 32.15
N ILE A 24 -11.82 -1.43 31.97
CA ILE A 24 -12.85 -0.37 31.77
C ILE A 24 -13.71 -0.66 30.53
N ASN A 25 -13.15 -1.31 29.51
CA ASN A 25 -13.88 -1.73 28.32
C ASN A 25 -14.85 -2.90 28.56
N TYR A 26 -14.70 -3.63 29.67
CA TYR A 26 -15.52 -4.79 30.01
C TYR A 26 -16.74 -4.45 30.88
N VAL A 27 -16.67 -3.41 31.73
CA VAL A 27 -17.76 -3.01 32.63
C VAL A 27 -18.68 -1.98 31.95
N ARG A 28 -19.37 -2.37 30.87
CA ARG A 28 -20.43 -1.57 30.20
C ARG A 28 -21.85 -1.99 30.60
N PHE A 29 -22.06 -2.27 31.89
CA PHE A 29 -23.36 -2.76 32.37
C PHE A 29 -24.06 -1.91 33.44
N THR A 30 -23.54 -0.75 33.84
CA THR A 30 -24.28 0.14 34.75
C THR A 30 -24.11 1.61 34.40
N ASP A 31 -25.23 2.29 34.21
CA ASP A 31 -25.30 3.72 33.97
C ASP A 31 -24.75 4.51 35.17
N LYS A 32 -23.75 5.37 34.91
CA LYS A 32 -23.23 6.43 35.81
C LYS A 32 -22.32 5.94 36.95
N PRO A 33 -21.03 5.63 36.66
CA PRO A 33 -19.95 6.49 37.17
C PRO A 33 -18.66 6.54 36.29
N VAL A 34 -18.77 6.40 34.96
CA VAL A 34 -17.59 6.25 34.07
C VAL A 34 -16.77 7.54 33.89
N ALA A 35 -17.44 8.70 33.81
CA ALA A 35 -16.76 9.98 33.52
C ALA A 35 -15.77 10.42 34.62
N VAL A 36 -16.06 10.08 35.89
CA VAL A 36 -15.15 10.39 37.01
C VAL A 36 -13.92 9.49 36.97
N TYR A 37 -14.05 8.25 36.48
CA TYR A 37 -12.96 7.29 36.42
C TYR A 37 -12.00 7.57 35.25
N GLU A 38 -12.52 8.02 34.09
CA GLU A 38 -11.71 8.45 32.94
C GLU A 38 -10.92 9.74 33.22
N ALA A 39 -11.53 10.72 33.88
CA ALA A 39 -10.86 11.96 34.26
C ALA A 39 -9.74 11.68 35.29
N LYS A 40 -10.03 10.79 36.24
CA LYS A 40 -9.04 10.33 37.19
C LYS A 40 -7.92 9.57 36.45
N SER A 41 -8.18 8.54 35.65
CA SER A 41 -7.12 7.73 35.01
C SER A 41 -6.18 8.54 34.11
N SER A 42 -6.71 9.57 33.45
CA SER A 42 -5.94 10.54 32.67
C SER A 42 -4.88 11.29 33.50
N LEU A 43 -5.16 11.57 34.78
CA LEU A 43 -4.22 12.23 35.69
C LEU A 43 -3.06 11.29 36.08
N VAL A 44 -3.35 10.01 36.37
CA VAL A 44 -2.30 8.99 36.66
C VAL A 44 -1.39 8.79 35.46
N TYR A 45 -1.96 8.81 34.25
CA TYR A 45 -1.17 8.71 33.02
C TYR A 45 -0.20 9.88 32.84
N LYS A 46 -0.67 11.11 33.11
CA LYS A 46 0.19 12.31 33.05
C LYS A 46 1.30 12.28 34.10
N GLU A 47 0.99 11.84 35.32
CA GLU A 47 1.99 11.73 36.40
C GLU A 47 2.98 10.55 36.14
N ASP A 48 2.54 9.42 35.55
CA ASP A 48 3.44 8.32 35.09
C ASP A 48 4.42 8.82 34.03
N GLN A 49 3.94 9.58 33.04
CA GLN A 49 4.79 10.13 31.99
C GLN A 49 5.85 11.09 32.56
N GLN A 50 5.47 11.94 33.53
CA GLN A 50 6.39 12.87 34.18
C GLN A 50 7.39 12.17 35.12
N LEU A 51 6.97 11.14 35.86
CA LEU A 51 7.87 10.34 36.70
C LEU A 51 8.87 9.52 35.86
N ARG A 52 8.49 9.08 34.66
CA ARG A 52 9.40 8.46 33.69
C ARG A 52 10.44 9.44 33.17
N GLU A 53 10.04 10.67 32.87
CA GLU A 53 10.97 11.73 32.45
C GLU A 53 12.00 12.00 33.56
N VAL A 54 11.57 12.09 34.83
CA VAL A 54 12.48 12.21 35.98
C VAL A 54 13.38 10.99 36.18
N ALA A 55 12.87 9.77 35.95
CA ALA A 55 13.67 8.54 36.06
C ALA A 55 14.71 8.40 34.94
N VAL A 56 14.38 8.86 33.73
CA VAL A 56 15.30 8.93 32.58
C VAL A 56 16.36 10.01 32.83
N ASP A 57 15.98 11.15 33.39
CA ASP A 57 16.92 12.21 33.77
C ASP A 57 17.79 11.82 34.97
N TRP A 58 17.32 10.95 35.87
CA TRP A 58 18.11 10.42 36.98
C TRP A 58 19.43 9.75 36.52
N GLY A 59 19.44 9.14 35.33
CA GLY A 59 20.64 8.58 34.72
C GLY A 59 21.67 9.64 34.25
N ARG A 60 21.29 10.93 34.24
CA ARG A 60 22.08 12.07 33.75
C ARG A 60 22.40 13.10 34.83
N ILE A 61 21.88 12.95 36.05
CA ILE A 61 22.01 13.95 37.12
C ILE A 61 23.35 13.80 37.87
N SER A 62 24.18 14.85 37.80
CA SER A 62 25.35 15.06 38.66
C SER A 62 24.96 15.06 40.14
N HIS A 63 25.83 14.56 41.04
CA HIS A 63 25.63 14.50 42.49
C HIS A 63 25.25 15.86 43.15
N SER A 64 25.47 16.98 42.46
CA SER A 64 25.16 18.34 42.94
C SER A 64 23.67 18.70 43.01
N ASN A 65 22.79 18.03 42.25
CA ASN A 65 21.36 18.41 42.16
C ASN A 65 20.41 17.44 42.88
N LEU A 66 20.96 16.47 43.61
CA LEU A 66 20.19 15.43 44.29
C LEU A 66 19.13 15.98 45.27
N PRO A 67 19.39 17.04 46.07
CA PRO A 67 18.39 17.57 47.01
C PRO A 67 17.14 18.14 46.34
N GLU A 68 17.28 18.83 45.20
CA GLU A 68 16.15 19.43 44.47
C GLU A 68 15.27 18.35 43.83
N VAL A 69 15.90 17.31 43.28
CA VAL A 69 15.20 16.16 42.70
C VAL A 69 14.45 15.39 43.80
N LEU A 70 15.02 15.27 45.00
CA LEU A 70 14.37 14.61 46.14
C LEU A 70 13.14 15.39 46.65
N VAL A 71 13.22 16.72 46.70
CA VAL A 71 12.07 17.58 47.04
C VAL A 71 10.98 17.45 45.98
N TYR A 72 11.34 17.46 44.69
CA TYR A 72 10.41 17.30 43.58
C TYR A 72 9.68 15.94 43.63
N VAL A 73 10.42 14.85 43.81
CA VAL A 73 9.85 13.49 43.92
C VAL A 73 8.95 13.37 45.17
N SER A 74 9.36 13.93 46.31
CA SER A 74 8.57 13.91 47.54
C SER A 74 7.22 14.64 47.39
N GLN A 75 7.22 15.83 46.78
CA GLN A 75 6.00 16.61 46.52
C GLN A 75 5.03 15.83 45.62
N ARG A 76 5.54 15.19 44.55
CA ARG A 76 4.72 14.41 43.62
C ARG A 76 4.13 13.15 44.24
N LEU A 77 4.91 12.43 45.03
CA LEU A 77 4.42 11.27 45.79
C LEU A 77 3.33 11.69 46.81
N GLY A 78 3.47 12.87 47.42
CA GLY A 78 2.44 13.45 48.28
C GLY A 78 1.10 13.71 47.59
N HIS A 79 1.11 14.06 46.31
CA HIS A 79 -0.10 14.24 45.50
C HIS A 79 -0.69 12.91 44.98
N LEU A 80 0.16 11.91 44.74
CA LEU A 80 -0.26 10.62 44.19
C LEU A 80 -0.91 9.71 45.24
N ALA A 81 -0.49 9.77 46.51
CA ALA A 81 -0.96 8.87 47.56
C ALA A 81 -2.48 8.97 47.86
N PRO A 82 -3.10 10.16 48.07
CA PRO A 82 -4.55 10.27 48.29
C PRO A 82 -5.38 9.76 47.11
N TYR A 83 -4.82 9.86 45.91
CA TYR A 83 -5.46 9.42 44.69
C TYR A 83 -5.43 7.88 44.56
N LEU A 84 -4.32 7.23 44.93
CA LEU A 84 -4.22 5.77 44.97
C LEU A 84 -5.18 5.17 46.02
N GLU A 85 -5.32 5.83 47.18
CA GLU A 85 -6.30 5.46 48.21
C GLU A 85 -7.74 5.49 47.67
N ASP A 86 -8.10 6.55 46.93
CA ASP A 86 -9.39 6.70 46.26
C ASP A 86 -9.68 5.56 45.28
N HIS A 87 -8.67 5.15 44.50
CA HIS A 87 -8.80 4.03 43.56
C HIS A 87 -8.98 2.70 44.28
N VAL A 88 -8.21 2.43 45.33
CA VAL A 88 -8.39 1.24 46.18
C VAL A 88 -9.82 1.18 46.74
N ALA A 89 -10.37 2.31 47.19
CA ALA A 89 -11.75 2.39 47.67
C ALA A 89 -12.80 2.14 46.57
N VAL A 90 -12.57 2.61 45.34
CA VAL A 90 -13.47 2.31 44.20
C VAL A 90 -13.42 0.82 43.83
N PHE A 91 -12.24 0.22 43.78
CA PHE A 91 -12.09 -1.21 43.49
C PHE A 91 -12.78 -2.08 44.55
N LYS A 92 -12.69 -1.70 45.83
CA LYS A 92 -13.44 -2.36 46.92
C LYS A 92 -14.95 -2.31 46.69
N ARG A 93 -15.51 -1.15 46.34
CA ARG A 93 -16.95 -1.00 46.04
C ARG A 93 -17.39 -1.77 44.78
N LEU A 94 -16.54 -1.82 43.76
CA LEU A 94 -16.82 -2.56 42.53
C LEU A 94 -16.85 -4.07 42.82
N ARG A 95 -15.92 -4.56 43.63
CA ARG A 95 -15.88 -5.94 44.12
C ARG A 95 -17.17 -6.30 44.86
N GLU A 96 -17.60 -5.48 45.82
CA GLU A 96 -18.85 -5.71 46.57
C GLU A 96 -20.07 -5.85 45.64
N LYS A 97 -20.13 -5.06 44.56
CA LYS A 97 -21.18 -5.18 43.54
C LYS A 97 -21.09 -6.45 42.70
N VAL A 98 -19.87 -6.86 42.31
CA VAL A 98 -19.65 -8.11 41.55
C VAL A 98 -19.95 -9.33 42.42
N GLU A 99 -19.56 -9.32 43.71
CA GLU A 99 -19.88 -10.38 44.66
C GLU A 99 -21.39 -10.52 44.88
N ALA A 100 -22.12 -9.40 45.00
CA ALA A 100 -23.59 -9.41 45.07
C ALA A 100 -24.22 -9.99 43.79
N ALA A 101 -23.68 -9.67 42.61
CA ALA A 101 -24.13 -10.23 41.34
C ALA A 101 -23.86 -11.75 41.26
N VAL A 102 -22.66 -12.20 41.63
CA VAL A 102 -22.28 -13.62 41.67
C VAL A 102 -23.17 -14.41 42.64
N LEU A 103 -23.47 -13.86 43.83
CA LEU A 103 -24.40 -14.47 44.79
C LEU A 103 -25.82 -14.57 44.23
N THR A 104 -26.28 -13.55 43.52
CA THR A 104 -27.60 -13.57 42.83
C THR A 104 -27.64 -14.67 41.77
N PHE A 105 -26.59 -14.80 40.94
CA PHE A 105 -26.50 -15.86 39.94
C PHE A 105 -26.43 -17.26 40.56
N ARG A 106 -25.76 -17.42 41.71
CA ARG A 106 -25.72 -18.69 42.45
C ARG A 106 -27.06 -19.02 43.11
N GLY A 107 -27.81 -18.03 43.60
CA GLY A 107 -29.16 -18.21 44.16
C GLY A 107 -30.18 -18.70 43.15
N LEU A 108 -30.11 -18.21 41.91
CA LEU A 108 -30.93 -18.69 40.77
C LEU A 108 -30.68 -20.16 40.39
N ARG A 109 -29.57 -20.75 40.85
CA ARG A 109 -29.26 -22.19 40.67
C ARG A 109 -30.04 -23.09 41.64
N GLY A 110 -30.57 -22.53 42.73
CA GLY A 110 -31.18 -23.28 43.84
C GLY A 110 -32.71 -23.31 43.87
N SER A 111 -33.41 -22.48 43.10
CA SER A 111 -34.87 -22.51 43.02
C SER A 111 -35.32 -23.65 42.10
N GLY A 112 -35.71 -24.77 42.70
CA GLY A 112 -35.95 -26.06 42.07
C GLY A 112 -37.17 -26.20 41.15
N ASP A 113 -37.62 -25.13 40.50
CA ASP A 113 -38.73 -25.21 39.54
C ASP A 113 -38.32 -24.57 38.21
N GLY A 114 -37.92 -25.40 37.25
CA GLY A 114 -37.51 -24.97 35.92
C GLY A 114 -36.27 -25.66 35.36
N ARG A 115 -36.29 -27.00 35.25
CA ARG A 115 -35.34 -27.73 34.39
C ARG A 115 -35.65 -27.47 32.91
N THR A 116 -35.34 -26.28 32.40
CA THR A 116 -35.06 -26.00 30.96
C THR A 116 -34.77 -24.51 30.80
N LEU A 117 -33.49 -24.13 30.91
CA LEU A 117 -32.82 -22.92 30.37
C LEU A 117 -31.62 -22.46 31.23
N TRP A 118 -30.79 -23.40 31.69
CA TRP A 118 -29.39 -23.04 31.93
C TRP A 118 -28.67 -23.06 30.58
N THR A 119 -28.60 -21.91 29.93
CA THR A 119 -27.84 -21.76 28.67
C THR A 119 -26.34 -21.76 28.99
N LEU A 120 -25.51 -22.31 28.07
CA LEU A 120 -24.04 -22.22 28.12
C LEU A 120 -23.58 -20.78 28.42
N GLN A 121 -24.32 -19.79 27.92
CA GLN A 121 -24.07 -18.37 28.13
C GLN A 121 -24.15 -17.92 29.60
N MET A 122 -25.02 -18.52 30.43
CA MET A 122 -25.11 -18.17 31.85
C MET A 122 -23.91 -18.73 32.64
N ALA A 123 -23.42 -19.92 32.27
CA ALA A 123 -22.21 -20.52 32.85
C ALA A 123 -20.95 -19.76 32.45
N ASP A 124 -20.87 -19.30 31.20
CA ASP A 124 -19.79 -18.44 30.73
C ASP A 124 -19.80 -17.07 31.41
N ASN A 125 -20.99 -16.48 31.64
CA ASN A 125 -21.12 -15.23 32.38
C ASN A 125 -20.69 -15.37 33.86
N LEU A 126 -20.99 -16.49 34.51
CA LEU A 126 -20.55 -16.75 35.89
C LEU A 126 -19.03 -16.94 35.97
N ARG A 127 -18.43 -17.70 35.04
CA ARG A 127 -16.97 -17.87 34.95
C ARG A 127 -16.27 -16.55 34.64
N LEU A 128 -16.87 -15.72 33.80
CA LEU A 128 -16.37 -14.38 33.48
C LEU A 128 -16.43 -13.46 34.71
N ALA A 129 -17.52 -13.49 35.47
CA ALA A 129 -17.67 -12.70 36.70
C ALA A 129 -16.66 -13.12 37.78
N GLU A 130 -16.41 -14.41 37.96
CA GLU A 130 -15.37 -14.95 38.86
C GLU A 130 -13.95 -14.57 38.39
N GLY A 131 -13.72 -14.55 37.08
CA GLY A 131 -12.46 -14.09 36.48
C GLY A 131 -12.20 -12.60 36.76
N VAL A 132 -13.21 -11.75 36.57
CA VAL A 132 -13.14 -10.31 36.89
C VAL A 132 -12.89 -10.10 38.38
N GLN A 133 -13.56 -10.85 39.27
CA GLN A 133 -13.33 -10.75 40.71
C GLN A 133 -11.86 -11.03 41.10
N ASN A 134 -11.24 -12.05 40.50
CA ASN A 134 -9.83 -12.38 40.74
C ASN A 134 -8.89 -11.29 40.21
N SER A 135 -9.16 -10.72 39.03
CA SER A 135 -8.39 -9.59 38.50
C SER A 135 -8.46 -8.36 39.42
N LEU A 136 -9.64 -8.04 39.96
CA LEU A 136 -9.85 -6.92 40.87
C LEU A 136 -9.07 -7.08 42.19
N GLU A 137 -8.97 -8.30 42.73
CA GLU A 137 -8.17 -8.58 43.93
C GLU A 137 -6.67 -8.43 43.68
N ILE A 138 -6.17 -8.92 42.54
CA ILE A 138 -4.76 -8.77 42.15
C ILE A 138 -4.42 -7.28 41.97
N MET A 139 -5.31 -6.51 41.33
CA MET A 139 -5.13 -5.07 41.15
C MET A 139 -5.13 -4.31 42.48
N ARG A 140 -6.06 -4.63 43.38
CA ARG A 140 -6.12 -4.04 44.72
C ARG A 140 -4.84 -4.31 45.52
N ALA A 141 -4.34 -5.55 45.52
CA ALA A 141 -3.12 -5.91 46.23
C ALA A 141 -1.88 -5.17 45.68
N LYS A 142 -1.81 -4.99 44.35
CA LYS A 142 -0.73 -4.22 43.71
C LYS A 142 -0.79 -2.74 44.07
N LEU A 143 -1.98 -2.13 44.00
CA LEU A 143 -2.19 -0.73 44.40
C LEU A 143 -1.85 -0.48 45.87
N GLN A 144 -2.24 -1.40 46.76
CA GLN A 144 -1.93 -1.33 48.18
C GLN A 144 -0.41 -1.35 48.43
N ARG A 145 0.31 -2.23 47.72
CA ARG A 145 1.76 -2.31 47.81
C ARG A 145 2.46 -1.05 47.27
N MET A 146 1.95 -0.48 46.18
CA MET A 146 2.44 0.79 45.65
C MET A 146 2.23 1.94 46.65
N LEU A 147 1.10 1.96 47.35
CA LEU A 147 0.82 2.95 48.39
C LEU A 147 1.79 2.81 49.57
N GLU A 148 2.05 1.57 50.02
CA GLU A 148 3.03 1.28 51.06
C GLU A 148 4.45 1.71 50.66
N ASP A 149 4.87 1.44 49.42
CA ASP A 149 6.16 1.87 48.89
C ASP A 149 6.27 3.40 48.82
N CYS A 150 5.21 4.09 48.37
CA CYS A 150 5.13 5.56 48.36
C CYS A 150 5.27 6.15 49.77
N MET A 151 4.61 5.55 50.77
CA MET A 151 4.66 6.00 52.15
C MET A 151 6.03 5.74 52.80
N ALA A 152 6.64 4.59 52.54
CA ALA A 152 7.98 4.26 53.00
C ALA A 152 9.04 5.21 52.39
N ILE A 153 8.93 5.53 51.09
CA ILE A 153 9.79 6.52 50.45
C ILE A 153 9.62 7.91 51.09
N LYS A 154 8.36 8.32 51.36
CA LYS A 154 8.07 9.59 52.04
C LYS A 154 8.69 9.67 53.44
N GLU A 155 8.66 8.57 54.21
CA GLU A 155 9.25 8.49 55.55
C GLU A 155 10.78 8.58 55.51
N ILE A 156 11.43 7.91 54.55
CA ILE A 156 12.89 7.98 54.31
C ILE A 156 13.33 9.40 53.90
N LEU A 157 12.50 10.12 53.14
CA LEU A 157 12.79 11.49 52.71
C LEU A 157 12.50 12.52 53.81
N GLY A 158 11.49 12.30 54.65
CA GLY A 158 11.17 13.17 55.79
C GLY A 158 12.24 13.14 56.89
N SER A 159 12.76 11.96 57.21
CA SER A 159 13.77 11.74 58.25
C SER A 159 15.16 12.32 57.94
N ASN A 160 15.49 12.53 56.67
CA ASN A 160 16.76 13.15 56.24
C ASN A 160 16.73 14.70 56.20
N SER A 161 15.57 15.34 56.32
CA SER A 161 15.46 16.80 56.25
C SER A 161 15.87 17.53 57.54
N GLU A 162 15.96 16.83 58.67
CA GLU A 162 16.39 17.42 59.95
C GLU A 162 17.92 17.42 60.13
N HIS A 163 18.68 16.57 59.43
CA HIS A 163 20.14 16.51 59.54
C HIS A 163 20.91 17.41 58.55
N GLY A 164 20.23 18.01 57.56
CA GLY A 164 20.87 18.76 56.46
C GLY A 164 20.99 20.28 56.65
N LYS A 165 20.49 20.87 57.74
CA LYS A 165 20.47 22.34 57.93
C LYS A 165 21.80 22.97 58.40
N GLY A 166 22.86 22.18 58.56
CA GLY A 166 24.09 22.64 59.23
C GLY A 166 25.22 23.18 58.35
N VAL A 167 25.24 22.92 57.04
CA VAL A 167 26.45 23.18 56.24
C VAL A 167 26.08 23.73 54.88
N LEU A 168 26.13 25.06 54.75
CA LEU A 168 26.51 25.83 53.54
C LEU A 168 26.20 27.32 53.79
N LYS A 169 27.11 27.98 54.52
CA LYS A 169 27.32 29.43 54.43
C LYS A 169 28.74 29.66 53.90
N ASN A 170 28.83 30.63 52.99
CA ASN A 170 30.03 31.29 52.45
C ASN A 170 30.71 30.60 51.25
N ARG A 171 30.56 31.22 50.07
CA ARG A 171 31.65 31.94 49.37
C ARG A 171 31.17 32.55 48.04
N SER A 172 31.24 33.88 47.95
CA SER A 172 31.57 34.66 46.72
C SER A 172 33.06 35.05 46.84
N PRO A 173 33.75 35.79 45.92
CA PRO A 173 33.44 36.37 44.58
C PRO A 173 34.63 36.10 43.58
N PRO A 174 35.05 36.92 42.57
CA PRO A 174 34.50 38.16 42.00
C PRO A 174 34.47 38.31 40.44
N ALA A 175 33.88 39.44 40.06
CA ALA A 175 33.70 40.02 38.73
C ALA A 175 34.97 40.64 38.12
N ASP A 176 34.95 40.84 36.80
CA ASP A 176 35.77 41.87 36.15
C ASP A 176 35.03 42.53 34.97
N THR A 177 35.34 43.81 34.77
CA THR A 177 34.63 44.85 34.02
C THR A 177 35.23 45.12 32.64
N GLY A 178 34.45 45.69 31.70
CA GLY A 178 35.01 46.27 30.48
C GLY A 178 33.98 46.78 29.46
N ASP A 179 33.67 48.08 29.54
CA ASP A 179 32.79 48.86 28.66
C ASP A 179 33.23 48.99 27.19
N ARG A 180 32.26 49.10 26.26
CA ARG A 180 32.12 50.29 25.38
C ARG A 180 30.78 50.35 24.62
N ALA A 181 30.07 51.44 24.93
CA ALA A 181 29.10 52.25 24.16
C ALA A 181 29.31 52.24 22.62
N SER A 182 28.36 52.54 21.72
CA SER A 182 27.00 53.13 21.73
C SER A 182 26.54 53.23 20.26
N GLN A 183 25.24 53.13 19.97
CA GLN A 183 24.36 54.12 19.28
C GLN A 183 23.70 53.36 18.12
N SER A 184 22.39 53.28 17.85
CA SER A 184 21.17 54.08 18.09
C SER A 184 20.46 54.19 16.72
N GLY A 185 19.13 53.99 16.72
CA GLY A 185 18.21 54.38 15.65
C GLY A 185 17.97 53.30 14.58
N GLY A 186 16.75 52.91 14.23
CA GLY A 186 15.44 53.45 14.52
C GLY A 186 14.54 53.33 13.29
N SER A 187 13.35 52.73 13.47
CA SER A 187 12.07 52.97 12.77
C SER A 187 12.02 52.80 11.23
N SER A 188 11.26 51.85 10.65
CA SER A 188 9.79 51.72 10.54
C SER A 188 9.22 52.19 9.19
N SER A 189 8.07 51.59 8.82
CA SER A 189 7.13 51.90 7.72
C SER A 189 7.46 51.21 6.39
N SER A 190 6.67 50.25 5.88
CA SER A 190 5.26 50.19 5.48
C SER A 190 4.95 51.00 4.20
N GLY A 191 4.67 50.29 3.11
CA GLY A 191 4.20 50.83 1.83
C GLY A 191 3.56 49.74 0.97
N GLN A 192 2.32 50.00 0.58
CA GLN A 192 1.32 49.13 -0.07
C GLN A 192 1.36 49.22 -1.61
N LEU A 193 0.79 48.19 -2.27
CA LEU A 193 0.10 48.17 -3.60
C LEU A 193 1.00 48.44 -4.84
N VAL A 194 0.87 47.80 -6.02
CA VAL A 194 -0.29 47.50 -6.89
C VAL A 194 0.04 46.31 -7.82
N ALA A 195 -1.02 45.68 -8.30
CA ALA A 195 -1.16 44.58 -9.25
C ALA A 195 -0.40 44.63 -10.59
N GLY A 196 -0.28 43.44 -11.19
CA GLY A 196 -0.39 43.23 -12.64
C GLY A 196 0.81 42.55 -13.28
N MET A 197 0.73 41.23 -13.52
CA MET A 197 1.22 40.62 -14.76
C MET A 197 0.81 39.14 -14.82
N GLN A 198 0.04 38.82 -15.86
CA GLN A 198 -0.06 37.48 -16.42
C GLN A 198 1.34 37.05 -16.88
N SER A 199 1.79 35.87 -16.47
CA SER A 199 2.82 35.14 -17.19
C SER A 199 2.52 33.65 -17.12
N ASP A 200 2.52 33.04 -18.30
CA ASP A 200 2.60 31.60 -18.48
C ASP A 200 3.88 31.10 -17.79
N VAL A 201 3.72 30.45 -16.64
CA VAL A 201 4.82 29.81 -15.92
C VAL A 201 4.83 28.33 -16.28
N GLN A 202 5.66 27.99 -17.28
CA GLN A 202 6.23 26.66 -17.41
C GLN A 202 6.86 26.26 -16.07
N CYS A 203 6.58 25.04 -15.62
CA CYS A 203 7.23 24.46 -14.46
C CYS A 203 8.76 24.58 -14.60
N PRO A 204 9.48 25.16 -13.63
CA PRO A 204 10.93 25.21 -13.71
C PRO A 204 11.46 23.78 -13.56
N VAL A 205 11.98 23.24 -14.67
CA VAL A 205 12.83 22.06 -14.70
C VAL A 205 14.13 22.44 -14.00
N LEU A 206 14.24 22.12 -12.72
CA LEU A 206 15.52 22.17 -12.02
C LEU A 206 16.38 21.02 -12.53
N HIS A 207 17.63 21.36 -12.86
CA HIS A 207 18.63 20.48 -13.45
C HIS A 207 18.71 19.11 -12.78
N ALA A 208 18.83 18.09 -13.64
CA ALA A 208 19.08 16.70 -13.30
C ALA A 208 20.19 16.57 -12.24
N VAL A 209 19.86 15.89 -11.14
CA VAL A 209 20.86 15.33 -10.23
C VAL A 209 21.29 14.01 -10.87
N GLU A 210 22.55 13.94 -11.27
CA GLU A 210 23.17 12.74 -11.83
C GLU A 210 22.94 11.51 -10.92
N PRO A 211 22.60 10.35 -11.48
CA PRO A 211 22.59 9.10 -10.72
C PRO A 211 24.04 8.70 -10.41
N ASN A 212 24.56 9.16 -9.27
CA ASN A 212 25.86 8.75 -8.77
C ASN A 212 25.79 7.37 -8.11
N GLN A 213 26.06 6.34 -8.91
CA GLN A 213 27.09 5.34 -8.65
C GLN A 213 27.66 4.94 -10.02
N SER A 214 28.72 5.63 -10.45
CA SER A 214 29.47 5.20 -11.61
C SER A 214 30.19 3.88 -11.29
N LEU A 215 30.13 2.95 -12.22
CA LEU A 215 30.92 1.73 -12.26
C LEU A 215 32.35 2.03 -12.75
N ASP A 216 32.95 3.15 -12.32
CA ASP A 216 34.30 3.52 -12.76
C ASP A 216 35.33 2.95 -11.80
N GLY A 217 35.67 1.69 -12.06
CA GLY A 217 36.71 0.99 -11.32
C GLY A 217 37.43 -0.07 -12.13
N ILE A 218 37.34 -0.09 -13.45
CA ILE A 218 38.17 -0.91 -14.36
C ILE A 218 38.33 -0.13 -15.66
N MET A 219 39.56 0.11 -16.10
CA MET A 219 39.85 0.72 -17.42
C MET A 219 39.13 -0.08 -18.52
N GLY A 220 38.04 0.48 -19.04
CA GLY A 220 37.22 -0.14 -20.09
C GLY A 220 37.98 -0.30 -21.39
N SER A 221 37.85 -1.47 -21.99
CA SER A 221 38.35 -1.77 -23.34
C SER A 221 37.56 -0.96 -24.38
N SER A 222 38.05 -0.82 -25.62
CA SER A 222 37.28 -0.13 -26.68
C SER A 222 35.95 -0.82 -27.00
N GLU A 223 35.79 -2.10 -26.63
CA GLU A 223 34.54 -2.85 -26.74
C GLU A 223 33.48 -2.39 -25.73
N ASP A 224 33.87 -1.90 -24.55
CA ASP A 224 32.92 -1.42 -23.53
C ASP A 224 32.30 -0.06 -23.93
N ALA A 225 33.03 0.75 -24.68
CA ALA A 225 32.52 1.99 -25.27
C ALA A 225 31.51 1.71 -26.41
N ASP A 226 31.77 0.68 -27.21
CA ASP A 226 30.88 0.23 -28.30
C ASP A 226 29.51 -0.25 -27.77
N ASP A 227 29.52 -1.09 -26.74
CA ASP A 227 28.29 -1.61 -26.14
C ASP A 227 27.50 -0.50 -25.43
N ASN A 228 28.15 0.50 -24.81
CA ASN A 228 27.46 1.61 -24.15
C ASN A 228 26.66 2.50 -25.13
N ALA A 229 27.19 2.80 -26.32
CA ALA A 229 26.46 3.55 -27.34
C ALA A 229 25.24 2.77 -27.84
N LEU A 230 25.39 1.46 -28.06
CA LEU A 230 24.31 0.56 -28.44
C LEU A 230 23.22 0.47 -27.35
N ILE A 231 23.60 0.39 -26.07
CA ILE A 231 22.68 0.40 -24.93
C ILE A 231 21.86 1.69 -24.91
N GLN A 232 22.49 2.86 -25.03
CA GLN A 232 21.78 4.13 -25.02
C GLN A 232 20.83 4.27 -26.22
N ALA A 233 21.24 3.82 -27.39
CA ALA A 233 20.38 3.80 -28.57
C ALA A 233 19.18 2.87 -28.41
N LEU A 234 19.36 1.71 -27.75
CA LEU A 234 18.28 0.77 -27.48
C LEU A 234 17.26 1.36 -26.49
N ILE A 235 17.72 1.95 -25.37
CA ILE A 235 16.85 2.62 -24.39
C ILE A 235 16.06 3.75 -25.03
N THR A 236 16.73 4.60 -25.82
CA THR A 236 16.11 5.71 -26.55
C THR A 236 15.06 5.19 -27.53
N SER A 237 15.36 4.13 -28.27
CA SER A 237 14.42 3.50 -29.19
C SER A 237 13.16 3.00 -28.47
N TRP A 238 13.31 2.37 -27.30
CA TRP A 238 12.16 1.96 -26.48
C TRP A 238 11.34 3.14 -25.96
N GLN A 239 11.98 4.27 -25.63
CA GLN A 239 11.27 5.49 -25.24
C GLN A 239 10.32 5.97 -26.34
N HIS A 240 10.76 5.93 -27.59
CA HIS A 240 9.91 6.29 -28.72
C HIS A 240 8.80 5.25 -28.96
N MET A 241 9.13 3.95 -28.99
CA MET A 241 8.17 2.90 -29.39
C MET A 241 7.10 2.59 -28.33
N TYR A 242 7.43 2.60 -27.04
CA TYR A 242 6.56 2.06 -25.99
C TYR A 242 6.07 3.07 -24.96
N LEU A 243 6.57 4.31 -25.00
CA LEU A 243 6.24 5.34 -24.00
C LEU A 243 5.42 6.51 -24.56
N SER A 244 5.13 6.51 -25.87
CA SER A 244 4.38 7.58 -26.52
C SER A 244 2.95 7.16 -26.87
N PRO A 245 1.91 7.89 -26.41
CA PRO A 245 0.51 7.58 -26.74
C PRO A 245 0.13 7.89 -28.20
N ASN A 246 0.96 8.65 -28.93
CA ASN A 246 0.66 9.19 -30.27
C ASN A 246 1.23 8.39 -31.46
N ILE A 247 1.92 7.27 -31.22
CA ILE A 247 2.40 6.43 -32.34
C ILE A 247 1.33 5.36 -32.63
N SER A 248 0.55 5.60 -33.68
CA SER A 248 -0.34 4.60 -34.24
C SER A 248 0.50 3.53 -34.95
N SER A 249 0.21 2.26 -34.66
CA SER A 249 0.76 1.04 -35.27
C SER A 249 2.25 0.73 -35.06
N VAL A 250 2.52 -0.26 -34.21
CA VAL A 250 3.59 -1.23 -34.47
C VAL A 250 3.03 -2.22 -35.49
N PRO A 251 3.68 -2.47 -36.64
CA PRO A 251 3.19 -3.46 -37.59
C PRO A 251 3.21 -4.86 -36.94
N ASN A 252 2.08 -5.56 -37.02
CA ASN A 252 1.98 -6.96 -36.60
C ASN A 252 2.96 -7.83 -37.40
N GLY A 253 3.84 -8.54 -36.69
CA GLY A 253 4.50 -9.76 -37.17
C GLY A 253 5.57 -9.56 -38.25
N LEU A 254 6.84 -9.57 -37.85
CA LEU A 254 7.93 -9.95 -38.75
C LEU A 254 7.86 -11.45 -39.03
N VAL A 255 7.10 -11.84 -40.06
CA VAL A 255 7.23 -13.15 -40.68
C VAL A 255 8.37 -13.06 -41.68
N ILE A 256 9.52 -13.62 -41.34
CA ILE A 256 10.61 -13.83 -42.31
C ILE A 256 10.32 -15.17 -43.01
N GLU A 257 9.60 -15.13 -44.12
CA GLU A 257 9.58 -16.27 -45.04
C GLU A 257 10.93 -16.38 -45.77
N GLY A 258 11.48 -17.59 -45.76
CA GLY A 258 12.77 -17.88 -46.36
C GLY A 258 12.71 -18.09 -47.88
N ARG A 259 13.79 -17.63 -48.53
CA ARG A 259 14.47 -18.26 -49.69
C ARG A 259 13.85 -18.03 -51.08
N LYS A 260 14.57 -17.32 -51.96
CA LYS A 260 15.37 -17.87 -53.10
C LYS A 260 15.86 -16.76 -54.03
N GLU A 261 17.07 -16.96 -54.57
CA GLU A 261 17.64 -16.23 -55.70
C GLU A 261 16.68 -16.20 -56.90
N GLN A 262 16.48 -15.03 -57.52
CA GLN A 262 16.74 -14.80 -58.96
C GLN A 262 16.45 -13.36 -59.41
N ASP A 263 17.11 -13.05 -60.52
CA ASP A 263 17.36 -11.80 -61.23
C ASP A 263 16.17 -10.95 -61.72
N THR A 264 16.53 -9.73 -62.15
CA THR A 264 15.89 -8.78 -63.09
C THR A 264 14.91 -7.68 -62.60
N THR A 265 15.41 -6.45 -62.77
CA THR A 265 14.76 -5.16 -63.10
C THR A 265 13.24 -5.12 -63.33
N THR A 266 12.51 -4.27 -62.59
CA THR A 266 11.83 -3.03 -63.06
C THR A 266 10.93 -2.42 -61.96
N HIS A 267 10.80 -1.10 -61.99
CA HIS A 267 10.05 -0.25 -61.04
C HIS A 267 8.56 -0.58 -60.91
N ALA A 268 8.03 -0.68 -59.68
CA ALA A 268 6.88 0.09 -59.15
C ALA A 268 6.38 -0.44 -57.77
N ALA A 269 6.03 0.51 -56.90
CA ALA A 269 5.11 0.46 -55.74
C ALA A 269 5.40 -0.49 -54.55
N GLY A 270 5.27 0.04 -53.32
CA GLY A 270 5.12 -0.78 -52.11
C GLY A 270 5.57 -0.09 -50.82
N ASP A 271 4.64 0.03 -49.88
CA ASP A 271 4.67 0.76 -48.61
C ASP A 271 5.89 0.41 -47.71
N GLY A 272 6.64 1.44 -47.28
CA GLY A 272 7.96 1.32 -46.66
C GLY A 272 8.06 1.90 -45.24
N SER A 273 6.99 1.84 -44.44
CA SER A 273 6.94 2.56 -43.17
C SER A 273 7.68 1.89 -41.99
N SER A 274 7.92 0.57 -42.00
CA SER A 274 8.51 -0.11 -40.82
C SER A 274 10.03 0.08 -40.68
N LEU A 275 10.74 0.28 -41.79
CA LEU A 275 12.20 0.48 -41.82
C LEU A 275 12.62 1.95 -41.65
N GLN A 276 11.68 2.90 -41.70
CA GLN A 276 11.99 4.32 -41.57
C GLN A 276 12.16 4.78 -40.13
N ILE A 277 11.49 4.15 -39.15
CA ILE A 277 11.61 4.56 -37.73
C ILE A 277 13.00 4.22 -37.18
N GLY A 278 13.49 3.00 -37.44
CA GLY A 278 14.86 2.59 -37.07
C GLY A 278 15.93 3.44 -37.74
N ARG A 279 15.74 3.81 -39.02
CA ARG A 279 16.67 4.69 -39.76
C ARG A 279 16.63 6.14 -39.27
N SER A 280 15.46 6.69 -38.95
CA SER A 280 15.29 8.09 -38.51
C SER A 280 15.71 8.33 -37.05
N LEU A 281 15.80 7.30 -36.21
CA LEU A 281 16.30 7.40 -34.83
C LEU A 281 17.80 7.16 -34.73
N SER A 282 18.37 6.37 -35.65
CA SER A 282 19.83 6.17 -35.78
C SER A 282 20.62 7.44 -36.14
N THR A 283 19.93 8.54 -36.41
CA THR A 283 20.52 9.85 -36.72
C THR A 283 20.77 10.73 -35.49
N ALA A 284 20.20 10.42 -34.31
CA ALA A 284 20.42 11.21 -33.09
C ALA A 284 21.61 10.72 -32.25
N ILE A 285 22.02 9.46 -32.42
CA ILE A 285 23.20 8.85 -31.81
C ILE A 285 24.04 8.31 -32.96
N GLU A 286 25.26 8.80 -33.13
CA GLU A 286 26.17 8.34 -34.18
C GLU A 286 26.58 6.89 -33.93
N LEU A 287 25.81 5.95 -34.49
CA LEU A 287 26.13 4.53 -34.53
C LEU A 287 26.81 4.16 -35.84
N ASP A 288 27.83 3.31 -35.75
CA ASP A 288 28.45 2.67 -36.91
C ASP A 288 27.53 1.61 -37.55
N VAL A 289 27.96 1.08 -38.69
CA VAL A 289 27.17 0.12 -39.49
C VAL A 289 26.89 -1.19 -38.74
N GLN A 290 27.85 -1.66 -37.95
CA GLN A 290 27.73 -2.90 -37.18
C GLN A 290 26.81 -2.71 -35.97
N GLN A 291 26.95 -1.59 -35.26
CA GLN A 291 26.06 -1.18 -34.17
C GLN A 291 24.62 -1.02 -34.64
N LYS A 292 24.39 -0.38 -35.79
CA LYS A 292 23.04 -0.25 -36.38
C LYS A 292 22.40 -1.61 -36.64
N ARG A 293 23.16 -2.57 -37.20
CA ARG A 293 22.67 -3.93 -37.43
C ARG A 293 22.35 -4.66 -36.11
N ARG A 294 23.21 -4.53 -35.09
CA ARG A 294 22.96 -5.11 -33.75
C ARG A 294 21.72 -4.49 -33.11
N LEU A 295 21.53 -3.18 -33.25
CA LEU A 295 20.35 -2.47 -32.76
C LEU A 295 19.08 -2.99 -33.44
N GLU A 296 19.08 -3.14 -34.76
CA GLU A 296 17.94 -3.70 -35.51
C GLU A 296 17.57 -5.09 -35.00
N GLU A 297 18.56 -5.97 -34.76
CA GLU A 297 18.32 -7.31 -34.22
C GLU A 297 17.71 -7.27 -32.80
N LEU A 298 18.22 -6.40 -31.93
CA LEU A 298 17.71 -6.24 -30.57
C LEU A 298 16.29 -5.68 -30.53
N LEU A 299 15.92 -4.83 -31.50
CA LEU A 299 14.59 -4.24 -31.61
C LEU A 299 13.52 -5.21 -32.14
N LEU A 300 13.90 -6.39 -32.65
CA LEU A 300 12.96 -7.45 -33.00
C LEU A 300 12.31 -8.09 -31.76
N VAL A 301 12.92 -7.91 -30.58
CA VAL A 301 12.45 -8.45 -29.31
C VAL A 301 11.73 -7.34 -28.54
N ILE A 302 10.53 -7.64 -28.05
CA ILE A 302 9.81 -6.71 -27.18
C ILE A 302 10.61 -6.57 -25.86
N PRO A 303 10.90 -5.34 -25.40
CA PRO A 303 11.57 -5.13 -24.13
C PRO A 303 10.79 -5.81 -23.00
N PRO A 304 11.39 -6.77 -22.28
CA PRO A 304 10.66 -7.64 -21.36
C PRO A 304 10.09 -6.92 -20.14
N HIS A 305 10.57 -5.71 -19.82
CA HIS A 305 10.03 -4.87 -18.74
C HIS A 305 8.87 -3.98 -19.19
N LEU A 306 8.56 -3.87 -20.48
CA LEU A 306 7.49 -3.00 -20.99
C LEU A 306 6.34 -3.81 -21.58
N ALA A 307 5.13 -3.30 -21.36
CA ALA A 307 3.92 -3.85 -21.96
C ALA A 307 3.63 -3.20 -23.32
N ASP A 308 3.03 -3.95 -24.24
CA ASP A 308 2.39 -3.37 -25.42
C ASP A 308 0.99 -2.87 -25.02
N CYS A 309 0.92 -1.60 -24.61
CA CYS A 309 -0.27 -1.00 -24.03
C CYS A 309 -1.49 -1.06 -24.96
N LYS A 310 -1.30 -0.90 -26.28
CA LYS A 310 -2.41 -0.96 -27.26
C LYS A 310 -2.91 -2.38 -27.43
N LYS A 311 -2.00 -3.34 -27.61
CA LYS A 311 -2.36 -4.74 -27.74
C LYS A 311 -3.03 -5.27 -26.48
N ASP A 312 -2.50 -4.93 -25.31
CA ASP A 312 -3.09 -5.32 -24.03
C ASP A 312 -4.48 -4.71 -23.84
N SER A 313 -4.68 -3.45 -24.22
CA SER A 313 -6.00 -2.79 -24.14
C SER A 313 -7.04 -3.46 -25.03
N VAL A 314 -6.70 -3.74 -26.29
CA VAL A 314 -7.57 -4.46 -27.23
C VAL A 314 -7.93 -5.83 -26.67
N ARG A 315 -6.93 -6.57 -26.19
CA ARG A 315 -7.12 -7.90 -25.59
C ARG A 315 -8.02 -7.83 -24.36
N ASN A 316 -7.74 -6.94 -23.41
CA ASN A 316 -8.49 -6.81 -22.17
C ASN A 316 -9.94 -6.38 -22.44
N SER A 317 -10.13 -5.46 -23.39
CA SER A 317 -11.47 -5.04 -23.83
C SER A 317 -12.24 -6.16 -24.54
N ALA A 318 -11.57 -7.07 -25.24
CA ALA A 318 -12.21 -8.26 -25.82
C ALA A 318 -12.61 -9.26 -24.74
N LEU A 319 -11.75 -9.46 -23.73
CA LEU A 319 -12.02 -10.36 -22.60
C LEU A 319 -13.18 -9.86 -21.71
N GLU A 320 -13.38 -8.55 -21.58
CA GLU A 320 -14.50 -7.97 -20.82
C GLU A 320 -15.78 -7.76 -21.67
N ARG A 321 -15.85 -8.26 -22.91
CA ARG A 321 -17.08 -8.17 -23.70
C ARG A 321 -17.97 -9.38 -23.50
N ARG A 322 -19.29 -9.14 -23.36
CA ARG A 322 -20.29 -10.20 -23.47
C ARG A 322 -20.26 -10.81 -24.88
N GLY A 323 -20.58 -12.10 -24.96
CA GLY A 323 -20.70 -12.81 -26.23
C GLY A 323 -21.96 -12.44 -27.00
N ALA A 324 -22.11 -13.05 -28.18
CA ALA A 324 -23.31 -12.87 -29.01
C ALA A 324 -24.58 -13.19 -28.21
N GLY A 325 -25.60 -12.35 -28.36
CA GLY A 325 -26.87 -12.49 -27.61
C GLY A 325 -26.79 -12.14 -26.13
N GLY A 326 -25.71 -11.47 -25.66
CA GLY A 326 -25.56 -11.06 -24.27
C GLY A 326 -25.07 -12.15 -23.32
N THR A 327 -24.55 -13.25 -23.87
CA THR A 327 -23.98 -14.36 -23.10
C THR A 327 -22.77 -13.92 -22.29
N LEU A 328 -22.51 -14.63 -21.19
CA LEU A 328 -21.34 -14.40 -20.36
C LEU A 328 -20.04 -14.70 -21.16
N PRO A 329 -18.95 -13.97 -20.91
CA PRO A 329 -17.63 -14.34 -21.43
C PRO A 329 -17.28 -15.78 -21.05
N CYS A 330 -16.49 -16.49 -21.86
CA CYS A 330 -16.20 -17.90 -21.58
C CYS A 330 -15.49 -18.15 -20.24
N TRP A 331 -14.72 -17.17 -19.74
CA TRP A 331 -14.12 -17.22 -18.41
C TRP A 331 -15.11 -17.02 -17.24
N ALA A 332 -16.30 -16.51 -17.53
CA ALA A 332 -17.37 -16.27 -16.55
C ALA A 332 -18.43 -17.38 -16.53
N LEU A 333 -18.29 -18.43 -17.35
CA LEU A 333 -19.21 -19.57 -17.38
C LEU A 333 -18.90 -20.56 -16.24
N ASP A 334 -19.92 -21.18 -15.66
CA ASP A 334 -19.74 -22.27 -14.67
C ASP A 334 -19.14 -23.55 -15.30
N ASN A 335 -19.34 -23.77 -16.61
CA ASN A 335 -18.83 -24.93 -17.33
C ASN A 335 -18.46 -24.57 -18.79
N PRO A 336 -17.24 -24.05 -19.05
CA PRO A 336 -16.85 -23.51 -20.35
C PRO A 336 -16.84 -24.55 -21.49
N SER A 337 -16.62 -25.83 -21.18
CA SER A 337 -16.51 -26.92 -22.16
C SER A 337 -17.84 -27.39 -22.75
N ALA A 338 -18.99 -27.07 -22.14
CA ALA A 338 -20.30 -27.53 -22.60
C ALA A 338 -20.93 -26.68 -23.72
N GLN A 339 -20.41 -25.47 -24.00
CA GLN A 339 -20.97 -24.55 -25.01
C GLN A 339 -20.13 -24.44 -26.29
N SER A 340 -18.96 -25.07 -26.36
CA SER A 340 -18.10 -25.06 -27.56
C SER A 340 -18.65 -25.90 -28.72
N SER A 341 -19.67 -26.73 -28.49
CA SER A 341 -20.21 -27.66 -29.49
C SER A 341 -21.47 -27.18 -30.22
N THR A 342 -21.99 -25.98 -29.93
CA THR A 342 -23.32 -25.56 -30.43
C THR A 342 -23.40 -24.21 -31.16
N VAL A 343 -22.31 -23.45 -31.31
CA VAL A 343 -22.36 -22.15 -32.01
C VAL A 343 -21.39 -22.12 -33.19
N GLY A 344 -21.88 -22.58 -34.34
CA GLY A 344 -21.29 -22.24 -35.64
C GLY A 344 -21.53 -20.77 -35.94
N GLY A 345 -20.46 -19.96 -35.86
CA GLY A 345 -20.50 -18.53 -36.16
C GLY A 345 -19.10 -17.90 -36.06
N GLU A 346 -18.49 -17.61 -37.21
CA GLU A 346 -17.09 -17.25 -37.46
C GLU A 346 -16.61 -15.88 -36.90
N ALA A 347 -17.11 -15.39 -35.76
CA ALA A 347 -16.60 -14.14 -35.18
C ALA A 347 -16.43 -14.12 -33.66
N GLY A 348 -16.89 -15.15 -32.94
CA GLY A 348 -16.80 -15.23 -31.47
C GLY A 348 -16.00 -16.41 -30.91
N ALA A 349 -15.64 -17.38 -31.75
CA ALA A 349 -15.02 -18.64 -31.33
C ALA A 349 -13.49 -18.55 -31.18
N GLU A 350 -12.83 -17.53 -31.76
CA GLU A 350 -11.37 -17.47 -31.86
C GLU A 350 -10.65 -17.17 -30.53
N TYR A 351 -11.36 -16.64 -29.52
CA TYR A 351 -10.75 -16.29 -28.23
C TYR A 351 -10.89 -17.34 -27.14
N CYS A 352 -11.61 -18.44 -27.37
CA CYS A 352 -11.80 -19.45 -26.33
C CYS A 352 -10.94 -20.72 -26.48
N LEU A 353 -10.05 -20.87 -27.49
CA LEU A 353 -8.91 -21.82 -27.50
C LEU A 353 -7.79 -21.36 -28.48
N PRO A 354 -6.50 -21.53 -28.14
CA PRO A 354 -5.85 -22.85 -28.19
C PRO A 354 -5.34 -23.35 -26.83
N THR A 355 -5.81 -24.56 -26.48
CA THR A 355 -5.11 -25.73 -25.91
C THR A 355 -4.12 -25.64 -24.73
N GLU A 356 -3.56 -24.48 -24.35
CA GLU A 356 -2.62 -24.39 -23.21
C GLU A 356 -3.22 -23.77 -21.94
N ARG A 357 -4.47 -23.29 -21.98
CA ARG A 357 -5.18 -22.75 -20.79
C ARG A 357 -6.41 -23.52 -20.33
N LEU A 358 -6.67 -24.68 -20.93
CA LEU A 358 -7.71 -25.59 -20.42
C LEU A 358 -7.39 -26.14 -19.01
N GLU A 359 -6.13 -26.03 -18.57
CA GLU A 359 -5.74 -26.44 -17.21
C GLU A 359 -6.08 -25.40 -16.12
N GLN A 360 -6.41 -24.15 -16.46
CA GLN A 360 -6.69 -23.08 -15.48
C GLN A 360 -8.18 -22.79 -15.23
N GLY A 361 -9.10 -23.40 -15.98
CA GLY A 361 -10.55 -23.25 -15.80
C GLY A 361 -11.10 -21.86 -16.14
N ALA A 362 -12.43 -21.72 -16.08
CA ALA A 362 -13.13 -20.44 -16.23
C ALA A 362 -12.77 -19.49 -15.06
N SER A 363 -11.76 -18.65 -15.24
CA SER A 363 -11.26 -17.72 -14.24
C SER A 363 -11.18 -16.29 -14.78
N PRO A 364 -11.59 -15.28 -13.98
CA PRO A 364 -11.40 -13.87 -14.35
C PRO A 364 -9.95 -13.59 -14.76
N PRO A 365 -9.70 -12.99 -15.93
CA PRO A 365 -8.38 -12.97 -16.54
C PRO A 365 -7.38 -12.09 -15.80
N TRP A 366 -7.85 -11.20 -14.91
CA TRP A 366 -7.00 -10.34 -14.08
C TRP A 366 -6.50 -11.00 -12.80
N ILE A 367 -6.98 -12.21 -12.47
CA ILE A 367 -6.58 -12.93 -11.26
C ILE A 367 -5.46 -13.91 -11.60
N LYS A 368 -4.28 -13.67 -11.02
CA LYS A 368 -3.11 -14.56 -11.14
C LYS A 368 -3.09 -15.63 -10.04
N GLY A 369 -2.44 -16.75 -10.32
CA GLY A 369 -2.28 -17.87 -9.39
C GLY A 369 -3.54 -18.70 -9.19
N ALA A 370 -3.44 -19.80 -8.45
CA ALA A 370 -4.54 -20.68 -8.09
C ALA A 370 -5.43 -20.09 -6.98
N ASP A 371 -6.53 -20.77 -6.64
CA ASP A 371 -7.40 -20.35 -5.54
C ASP A 371 -6.66 -20.34 -4.19
N SER A 372 -5.70 -21.24 -4.00
CA SER A 372 -4.83 -21.26 -2.81
C SER A 372 -3.92 -20.04 -2.72
N ASP A 373 -3.53 -19.46 -3.86
CA ASP A 373 -2.62 -18.32 -3.93
C ASP A 373 -3.32 -16.97 -3.71
N ASN A 374 -4.63 -17.00 -3.52
CA ASN A 374 -5.51 -15.84 -3.40
C ASN A 374 -6.43 -15.94 -2.17
N LEU A 375 -7.00 -14.81 -1.75
CA LEU A 375 -8.01 -14.82 -0.70
C LEU A 375 -9.18 -15.76 -1.04
N PRO A 376 -9.81 -16.39 -0.03
CA PRO A 376 -10.92 -17.30 -0.26
C PRO A 376 -12.01 -16.69 -1.16
N LEU A 377 -12.45 -17.48 -2.15
CA LEU A 377 -13.48 -17.13 -3.13
C LEU A 377 -13.14 -15.99 -4.11
N THR A 378 -11.88 -15.56 -4.23
CA THR A 378 -11.51 -14.42 -5.10
C THR A 378 -12.09 -14.57 -6.52
N ARG A 379 -11.85 -15.69 -7.22
CA ARG A 379 -12.35 -15.86 -8.60
C ARG A 379 -13.89 -15.81 -8.69
N VAL A 380 -14.58 -16.46 -7.76
CA VAL A 380 -16.06 -16.45 -7.69
C VAL A 380 -16.58 -15.04 -7.48
N VAL A 381 -16.01 -14.31 -6.52
CA VAL A 381 -16.43 -12.93 -6.22
C VAL A 381 -16.17 -12.02 -7.41
N GLN A 382 -15.00 -12.10 -8.05
CA GLN A 382 -14.66 -11.25 -9.18
C GLN A 382 -15.58 -11.50 -10.39
N ARG A 383 -15.93 -12.76 -10.65
CA ARG A 383 -16.94 -13.12 -11.65
C ARG A 383 -18.31 -12.56 -11.32
N ASP A 384 -18.78 -12.79 -10.10
CA ASP A 384 -20.09 -12.33 -9.62
C ASP A 384 -20.23 -10.79 -9.63
N LEU A 385 -19.13 -10.09 -9.31
CA LEU A 385 -19.06 -8.63 -9.40
C LEU A 385 -19.14 -8.18 -10.85
N TRP A 386 -18.37 -8.82 -11.75
CA TRP A 386 -18.37 -8.46 -13.16
C TRP A 386 -19.75 -8.66 -13.81
N ASP A 387 -20.41 -9.80 -13.54
CA ASP A 387 -21.75 -10.10 -14.08
C ASP A 387 -22.80 -9.08 -13.60
N LEU A 388 -22.81 -8.77 -12.30
CA LEU A 388 -23.69 -7.74 -11.74
C LEU A 388 -23.47 -6.37 -12.41
N GLN A 389 -22.21 -6.01 -12.65
CA GLN A 389 -21.82 -4.70 -13.12
C GLN A 389 -21.96 -4.51 -14.64
N HIS A 390 -22.01 -5.59 -15.41
CA HIS A 390 -22.06 -5.55 -16.87
C HIS A 390 -23.28 -6.32 -17.36
N PRO A 391 -24.52 -5.83 -17.19
CA PRO A 391 -25.70 -6.48 -17.77
C PRO A 391 -25.63 -6.46 -19.32
N ALA A 392 -26.40 -7.34 -19.96
CA ALA A 392 -26.49 -7.39 -21.43
C ALA A 392 -27.14 -6.15 -22.04
N ASP A 393 -28.14 -5.59 -21.36
CA ASP A 393 -28.85 -4.38 -21.77
C ASP A 393 -28.95 -3.42 -20.58
N CYS A 394 -28.28 -2.27 -20.69
CA CYS A 394 -28.28 -1.24 -19.65
C CYS A 394 -29.58 -0.43 -19.57
N GLU A 395 -30.44 -0.48 -20.60
CA GLU A 395 -31.72 0.21 -20.63
C GLU A 395 -32.87 -0.64 -20.08
N ALA A 396 -32.60 -1.91 -19.74
CA ALA A 396 -33.62 -2.82 -19.23
C ALA A 396 -34.34 -2.23 -17.99
N PRO A 397 -35.68 -2.20 -17.98
CA PRO A 397 -36.47 -1.44 -17.00
C PRO A 397 -36.33 -1.95 -15.55
N GLY A 398 -35.90 -3.20 -15.36
CA GLY A 398 -35.64 -3.78 -14.04
C GLY A 398 -34.27 -3.45 -13.46
N LEU A 399 -33.37 -2.83 -14.23
CA LEU A 399 -32.05 -2.45 -13.75
C LEU A 399 -32.11 -1.26 -12.81
N ARG A 400 -31.26 -1.33 -11.79
CA ARG A 400 -31.22 -0.36 -10.71
C ARG A 400 -29.78 0.01 -10.43
N PHE A 401 -29.56 1.29 -10.18
CA PHE A 401 -28.22 1.86 -10.04
C PHE A 401 -27.99 2.41 -8.63
N ALA A 402 -26.74 2.39 -8.22
CA ALA A 402 -26.23 3.03 -7.02
C ALA A 402 -25.04 3.90 -7.43
N VAL A 403 -25.29 5.21 -7.49
CA VAL A 403 -24.27 6.20 -7.82
C VAL A 403 -23.58 6.63 -6.53
N ALA A 404 -22.26 6.69 -6.49
CA ALA A 404 -21.52 7.14 -5.31
C ALA A 404 -20.49 8.21 -5.65
N GLU A 405 -20.51 9.29 -4.88
CA GLU A 405 -19.52 10.36 -4.99
C GLU A 405 -18.20 9.94 -4.33
N TRP A 406 -17.10 10.46 -4.85
CA TRP A 406 -15.80 10.41 -4.19
C TRP A 406 -15.74 11.41 -3.03
N TRP A 407 -15.00 11.06 -1.96
CA TRP A 407 -14.61 12.04 -0.95
C TRP A 407 -13.80 13.18 -1.57
N ASP A 408 -13.87 14.36 -0.95
CA ASP A 408 -12.98 15.46 -1.32
C ASP A 408 -11.52 15.14 -0.93
N LEU A 409 -10.59 15.97 -1.39
CA LEU A 409 -9.16 15.82 -1.06
C LEU A 409 -8.84 16.16 0.40
N ASP A 410 -9.67 16.99 1.02
CA ASP A 410 -9.47 17.46 2.39
C ASP A 410 -9.49 16.28 3.37
N GLY A 411 -8.35 16.02 4.02
CA GLY A 411 -8.16 14.91 4.95
C GLY A 411 -8.05 13.52 4.31
N HIS A 412 -8.04 13.40 2.97
CA HIS A 412 -8.06 12.11 2.29
C HIS A 412 -7.02 11.99 1.15
N GLY A 413 -5.92 11.27 1.43
CA GLY A 413 -5.00 10.79 0.40
C GLY A 413 -5.62 9.72 -0.52
N ILE A 414 -4.92 9.37 -1.61
CA ILE A 414 -5.40 8.44 -2.66
C ILE A 414 -5.93 7.13 -2.08
N GLY A 415 -5.15 6.46 -1.23
CA GLY A 415 -5.55 5.19 -0.61
C GLY A 415 -6.81 5.31 0.27
N SER A 416 -7.02 6.48 0.90
CA SER A 416 -8.22 6.75 1.71
C SER A 416 -9.48 6.84 0.85
N GLN A 417 -9.41 7.56 -0.28
CA GLN A 417 -10.53 7.66 -1.23
C GLN A 417 -10.88 6.30 -1.85
N LEU A 418 -9.88 5.52 -2.25
CA LEU A 418 -10.07 4.17 -2.79
C LEU A 418 -10.70 3.23 -1.76
N HIS A 419 -10.21 3.20 -0.51
CA HIS A 419 -10.88 2.42 0.53
C HIS A 419 -12.29 2.93 0.85
N GLY A 420 -12.50 4.25 0.81
CA GLY A 420 -13.80 4.88 1.00
C GLY A 420 -14.84 4.35 0.03
N ILE A 421 -14.50 4.32 -1.27
CA ILE A 421 -15.42 3.92 -2.34
C ILE A 421 -15.82 2.43 -2.28
N THR A 422 -15.02 1.56 -1.63
CA THR A 422 -15.42 0.15 -1.41
C THR A 422 -16.68 0.00 -0.57
N THR A 423 -16.98 1.00 0.25
CA THR A 423 -18.08 0.99 1.20
C THR A 423 -19.44 1.12 0.51
N PRO A 424 -19.71 2.15 -0.32
CA PRO A 424 -20.94 2.21 -1.11
C PRO A 424 -21.01 1.08 -2.15
N PHE A 425 -19.87 0.61 -2.67
CA PHE A 425 -19.86 -0.55 -3.56
C PHE A 425 -20.43 -1.80 -2.87
N ALA A 426 -20.08 -2.01 -1.59
CA ALA A 426 -20.64 -3.09 -0.78
C ALA A 426 -22.17 -3.02 -0.68
N VAL A 427 -22.70 -1.82 -0.45
CA VAL A 427 -24.14 -1.59 -0.32
C VAL A 427 -24.84 -1.83 -1.65
N ALA A 428 -24.25 -1.39 -2.76
CA ALA A 428 -24.76 -1.63 -4.11
C ALA A 428 -24.87 -3.13 -4.40
N VAL A 429 -23.79 -3.88 -4.17
CA VAL A 429 -23.73 -5.33 -4.35
C VAL A 429 -24.77 -6.05 -3.49
N GLN A 430 -24.90 -5.68 -2.21
CA GLN A 430 -25.89 -6.29 -1.32
C GLN A 430 -27.33 -6.07 -1.80
N SER A 431 -27.59 -4.93 -2.43
CA SER A 431 -28.94 -4.56 -2.92
C SER A 431 -29.24 -5.04 -4.35
N GLY A 432 -28.28 -5.70 -5.01
CA GLY A 432 -28.39 -6.11 -6.41
C GLY A 432 -28.53 -4.91 -7.35
N ARG A 433 -27.70 -3.88 -7.14
CA ARG A 433 -27.64 -2.66 -7.97
C ARG A 433 -26.30 -2.56 -8.66
N ILE A 434 -26.31 -2.02 -9.88
CA ILE A 434 -25.09 -1.66 -10.60
C ILE A 434 -24.47 -0.45 -9.89
N PHE A 435 -23.23 -0.62 -9.44
CA PHE A 435 -22.46 0.42 -8.81
C PHE A 435 -21.82 1.34 -9.84
N VAL A 436 -21.96 2.65 -9.66
CA VAL A 436 -21.44 3.68 -10.55
C VAL A 436 -20.71 4.75 -9.73
N PRO A 437 -19.37 4.79 -9.73
CA PRO A 437 -18.64 5.94 -9.21
C PRO A 437 -19.00 7.19 -10.01
N ALA A 438 -19.30 8.28 -9.32
CA ALA A 438 -19.62 9.55 -9.98
C ALA A 438 -18.37 10.18 -10.62
N ASP A 439 -18.61 11.13 -11.52
CA ASP A 439 -17.63 11.93 -12.27
C ASP A 439 -17.00 13.07 -11.44
N ASN A 440 -16.82 12.85 -10.14
CA ASN A 440 -16.21 13.81 -9.22
C ASN A 440 -14.85 13.37 -8.67
N TYR A 441 -14.17 12.41 -9.32
CA TYR A 441 -12.82 12.00 -8.94
C TYR A 441 -11.79 13.02 -9.42
N ILE A 442 -11.56 14.06 -8.62
CA ILE A 442 -10.72 15.21 -8.99
C ILE A 442 -9.27 14.85 -9.33
N ARG A 443 -8.77 13.69 -8.86
CA ARG A 443 -7.42 13.20 -9.19
C ARG A 443 -7.28 12.70 -10.63
N ALA A 444 -8.38 12.63 -11.38
CA ALA A 444 -8.42 12.38 -12.81
C ALA A 444 -8.94 13.61 -13.60
N ASP A 445 -8.98 14.80 -12.99
CA ASP A 445 -9.40 16.04 -13.66
C ASP A 445 -8.25 16.70 -14.44
N GLN A 446 -7.63 15.95 -15.34
CA GLN A 446 -6.45 16.39 -16.08
C GLN A 446 -6.59 16.17 -17.58
N ASP A 447 -5.73 16.83 -18.35
CA ASP A 447 -5.80 16.82 -19.82
C ASP A 447 -5.38 15.48 -20.41
N ASN A 448 -4.59 14.68 -19.70
CA ASN A 448 -4.30 13.30 -20.13
C ASN A 448 -5.53 12.37 -19.99
N CYS A 449 -6.51 12.76 -19.17
CA CYS A 449 -7.79 12.06 -19.03
C CYS A 449 -8.81 12.70 -19.99
N LEU A 450 -8.73 12.40 -21.28
CA LEU A 450 -9.58 13.02 -22.30
C LEU A 450 -10.98 12.39 -22.39
N GLY A 451 -11.92 13.19 -22.89
CA GLY A 451 -13.26 12.75 -23.25
C GLY A 451 -14.03 12.24 -22.04
N GLU A 452 -14.60 11.05 -22.18
CA GLU A 452 -15.47 10.49 -21.15
C GLU A 452 -14.69 10.08 -19.90
N SER A 453 -13.38 9.81 -19.92
CA SER A 453 -12.64 9.32 -18.75
C SER A 453 -12.20 10.43 -17.78
N ARG A 454 -12.40 11.71 -18.12
CA ARG A 454 -12.08 12.86 -17.26
C ARG A 454 -12.87 12.81 -15.96
N ARG A 455 -12.20 13.09 -14.83
CA ARG A 455 -12.77 13.06 -13.46
C ARG A 455 -13.34 11.71 -13.04
N ARG A 456 -12.91 10.63 -13.71
CA ARG A 456 -13.33 9.25 -13.46
C ARG A 456 -12.11 8.36 -13.20
N LEU A 457 -12.25 7.33 -12.35
CA LEU A 457 -11.16 6.39 -12.06
C LEU A 457 -10.74 5.62 -13.32
N GLU A 458 -11.68 5.49 -14.25
CA GLU A 458 -11.59 4.99 -15.62
C GLU A 458 -10.42 5.59 -16.43
N CYS A 459 -9.94 6.78 -16.07
CA CYS A 459 -8.73 7.33 -16.69
C CYS A 459 -7.50 6.45 -16.45
N TYR A 460 -7.43 5.78 -15.30
CA TYR A 460 -6.28 4.99 -14.87
C TYR A 460 -6.52 3.49 -14.96
N PHE A 461 -7.76 3.03 -14.76
CA PHE A 461 -8.10 1.61 -14.72
C PHE A 461 -9.29 1.25 -15.60
N ALA A 462 -9.47 -0.04 -15.87
CA ALA A 462 -10.65 -0.56 -16.55
C ALA A 462 -11.95 -0.06 -15.88
N PRO A 463 -13.00 0.22 -16.68
CA PRO A 463 -14.21 0.83 -16.15
C PRO A 463 -14.98 -0.07 -15.19
N THR A 464 -15.66 0.58 -14.24
CA THR A 464 -16.42 -0.13 -13.19
C THR A 464 -17.64 -0.87 -13.76
N THR A 465 -18.23 -0.31 -14.82
CA THR A 465 -19.38 -0.81 -15.61
C THR A 465 -19.24 -0.29 -17.05
N SER A 466 -20.10 -0.74 -17.98
CA SER A 466 -20.08 -0.24 -19.35
C SER A 466 -20.46 1.24 -19.45
N GLN A 467 -19.99 1.91 -20.51
CA GLN A 467 -20.31 3.32 -20.75
C GLN A 467 -21.83 3.56 -20.89
N ALA A 468 -22.56 2.61 -21.49
CA ALA A 468 -24.02 2.66 -21.59
C ALA A 468 -24.68 2.65 -20.20
N CYS A 469 -24.24 1.78 -19.30
CA CYS A 469 -24.76 1.71 -17.94
C CYS A 469 -24.41 2.95 -17.10
N PHE A 470 -23.20 3.48 -17.28
CA PHE A 470 -22.81 4.77 -16.69
C PHE A 470 -23.75 5.89 -17.15
N ALA A 471 -23.91 6.06 -18.46
CA ALA A 471 -24.76 7.10 -19.05
C ALA A 471 -26.22 6.99 -18.58
N ARG A 472 -26.76 5.76 -18.54
CA ARG A 472 -28.10 5.49 -18.02
C ARG A 472 -28.25 5.89 -16.55
N ALA A 473 -27.29 5.52 -15.70
CA ALA A 473 -27.32 5.86 -14.28
C ALA A 473 -27.32 7.38 -14.06
N MET A 474 -26.49 8.11 -14.80
CA MET A 474 -26.41 9.57 -14.72
C MET A 474 -27.68 10.24 -15.24
N LYS A 475 -28.27 9.73 -16.33
CA LYS A 475 -29.57 10.19 -16.85
C LYS A 475 -30.67 10.02 -15.81
N LEU A 476 -30.80 8.83 -15.22
CA LEU A 476 -31.79 8.55 -14.17
C LEU A 476 -31.59 9.45 -12.95
N LEU A 477 -30.34 9.68 -12.54
CA LEU A 477 -30.04 10.57 -11.43
C LEU A 477 -30.48 12.01 -11.72
N GLN A 478 -30.23 12.49 -12.94
CA GLN A 478 -30.64 13.81 -13.36
C GLN A 478 -32.17 13.94 -13.42
N THR A 479 -32.87 12.95 -13.97
CA THR A 479 -34.34 12.90 -13.96
C THR A 479 -34.89 12.95 -12.54
N ALA A 480 -34.36 12.12 -11.63
CA ALA A 480 -34.81 12.11 -10.24
C ALA A 480 -34.57 13.44 -9.52
N ARG A 481 -33.49 14.17 -9.87
CA ARG A 481 -33.24 15.54 -9.39
C ARG A 481 -34.29 16.52 -9.89
N THR A 482 -34.56 16.51 -11.20
CA THR A 482 -35.51 17.44 -11.83
C THR A 482 -36.94 17.20 -11.35
N GLU A 483 -37.33 15.95 -11.15
CA GLU A 483 -38.69 15.57 -10.72
C GLU A 483 -38.89 15.61 -9.20
N GLY A 484 -37.83 15.84 -8.42
CA GLY A 484 -37.90 15.82 -6.96
C GLY A 484 -38.15 14.43 -6.36
N ALA A 485 -37.92 13.36 -7.12
CA ALA A 485 -38.09 11.99 -6.66
C ALA A 485 -37.07 11.64 -5.56
N PRO A 486 -37.35 10.70 -4.64
CA PRO A 486 -36.38 10.28 -3.64
C PRO A 486 -35.18 9.54 -4.27
N TYR A 487 -34.03 10.21 -4.35
CA TYR A 487 -32.79 9.60 -4.85
C TYR A 487 -31.64 9.62 -3.84
N THR A 488 -31.74 10.37 -2.73
CA THR A 488 -30.67 10.46 -1.72
C THR A 488 -31.20 10.77 -0.32
N SER A 489 -30.34 10.62 0.69
CA SER A 489 -30.63 11.00 2.08
C SER A 489 -29.35 11.09 2.90
N ASN A 490 -29.34 11.91 3.96
CA ASN A 490 -28.30 11.91 4.98
C ASN A 490 -28.47 10.84 6.08
N ARG A 491 -29.54 10.03 6.05
CA ARG A 491 -29.81 9.00 7.08
C ARG A 491 -29.56 7.60 6.51
N LYS A 492 -28.65 6.85 7.14
CA LYS A 492 -28.32 5.45 6.79
C LYS A 492 -29.56 4.58 6.57
N LYS A 493 -30.53 4.60 7.49
CA LYS A 493 -31.77 3.82 7.40
C LYS A 493 -32.66 4.21 6.20
N LYS A 494 -32.62 5.46 5.74
CA LYS A 494 -33.39 5.91 4.57
C LYS A 494 -32.68 5.49 3.28
N ILE A 495 -31.35 5.64 3.22
CA ILE A 495 -30.55 5.12 2.09
C ILE A 495 -30.78 3.62 1.93
N LEU A 496 -30.63 2.81 2.99
CA LEU A 496 -30.84 1.36 2.90
C LEU A 496 -32.26 0.97 2.46
N ARG A 497 -33.29 1.72 2.88
CA ARG A 497 -34.66 1.51 2.40
C ARG A 497 -34.77 1.78 0.90
N MET A 498 -34.25 2.90 0.41
CA MET A 498 -34.25 3.21 -1.03
C MET A 498 -33.44 2.19 -1.83
N MET A 499 -32.30 1.74 -1.31
CA MET A 499 -31.48 0.70 -1.96
C MET A 499 -32.26 -0.60 -2.16
N ASN A 500 -33.11 -0.98 -1.20
CA ASN A 500 -33.95 -2.18 -1.29
C ASN A 500 -35.27 -1.98 -2.04
N ASP A 501 -35.71 -0.74 -2.24
CA ASP A 501 -36.93 -0.43 -2.97
C ASP A 501 -36.73 -0.71 -4.47
N LYS A 502 -37.63 -1.52 -5.05
CA LYS A 502 -37.61 -1.88 -6.47
C LYS A 502 -38.08 -0.73 -7.36
N ASN A 503 -38.87 0.20 -6.81
CA ASN A 503 -39.43 1.34 -7.54
C ASN A 503 -38.48 2.54 -7.58
N VAL A 504 -37.32 2.46 -6.90
CA VAL A 504 -36.30 3.51 -6.92
C VAL A 504 -35.20 3.08 -7.91
N PRO A 505 -35.18 3.62 -9.14
CA PRO A 505 -34.27 3.16 -10.19
C PRO A 505 -32.81 3.58 -9.93
N VAL A 506 -32.59 4.65 -9.17
CA VAL A 506 -31.25 5.17 -8.86
C VAL A 506 -31.19 5.71 -7.44
N VAL A 507 -30.09 5.43 -6.75
CA VAL A 507 -29.79 6.00 -5.43
C VAL A 507 -28.40 6.62 -5.45
N LEU A 508 -28.30 7.89 -5.04
CA LEU A 508 -27.05 8.60 -4.82
C LEU A 508 -26.59 8.45 -3.38
N ILE A 509 -25.42 7.87 -3.19
CA ILE A 509 -24.67 7.85 -1.93
C ILE A 509 -23.69 9.02 -1.97
N ALA A 510 -24.12 10.14 -1.40
CA ALA A 510 -23.35 11.37 -1.38
C ALA A 510 -22.08 11.23 -0.52
N LYS A 511 -21.03 11.99 -0.85
CA LYS A 511 -19.72 11.95 -0.18
C LYS A 511 -19.80 12.11 1.35
N SER A 512 -20.72 12.95 1.81
CA SER A 512 -20.98 13.22 3.23
C SER A 512 -21.59 12.03 4.00
N THR A 513 -22.06 11.01 3.29
CA THR A 513 -22.76 9.85 3.87
C THR A 513 -21.96 8.55 3.79
N LEU A 514 -20.82 8.53 3.07
CA LEU A 514 -19.99 7.34 2.89
C LEU A 514 -19.56 6.72 4.23
N SER A 515 -19.20 7.55 5.21
CA SER A 515 -18.77 7.12 6.54
C SER A 515 -19.85 6.35 7.31
N LEU A 516 -21.14 6.56 7.01
CA LEU A 516 -22.26 5.86 7.65
C LEU A 516 -22.22 4.35 7.39
N PHE A 517 -21.54 3.93 6.32
CA PHE A 517 -21.46 2.55 5.89
C PHE A 517 -20.13 1.89 6.26
N LYS A 518 -19.23 2.57 6.99
CA LYS A 518 -17.93 2.01 7.42
C LYS A 518 -18.11 0.60 8.00
N GLY A 519 -17.36 -0.36 7.49
CA GLY A 519 -17.41 -1.77 7.90
C GLY A 519 -18.55 -2.59 7.30
N PHE A 520 -19.36 -2.03 6.39
CA PHE A 520 -20.36 -2.80 5.65
C PHE A 520 -19.67 -3.78 4.70
N VAL A 521 -20.07 -5.05 4.77
CA VAL A 521 -19.54 -6.14 3.95
C VAL A 521 -20.71 -6.98 3.45
N PRO A 522 -20.83 -7.26 2.14
CA PRO A 522 -21.94 -8.02 1.59
C PRO A 522 -22.01 -9.44 2.16
N THR A 523 -23.22 -9.96 2.36
CA THR A 523 -23.45 -11.29 2.93
C THR A 523 -23.67 -12.37 1.87
N ARG A 524 -23.71 -12.00 0.57
CA ARG A 524 -24.02 -12.94 -0.53
C ARG A 524 -23.02 -14.11 -0.66
N TRP A 525 -21.80 -13.96 -0.15
CA TRP A 525 -20.77 -15.01 -0.17
C TRP A 525 -20.58 -15.70 1.18
N ALA A 526 -21.57 -15.61 2.08
CA ALA A 526 -21.49 -16.08 3.46
C ALA A 526 -20.31 -15.43 4.24
N ASN A 527 -19.45 -16.22 4.87
CA ASN A 527 -18.37 -15.76 5.76
C ASN A 527 -16.97 -16.28 5.35
N PRO A 528 -16.46 -15.92 4.16
CA PRO A 528 -15.21 -16.46 3.61
C PRO A 528 -13.98 -16.07 4.45
N TRP A 529 -14.04 -14.95 5.16
CA TRP A 529 -13.00 -14.52 6.09
C TRP A 529 -12.76 -15.52 7.25
N ASN A 530 -13.74 -16.38 7.59
CA ASN A 530 -13.54 -17.44 8.59
C ASN A 530 -12.52 -18.51 8.14
N ARG A 531 -12.18 -18.54 6.85
CA ARG A 531 -11.17 -19.45 6.28
C ARG A 531 -9.86 -18.73 5.96
N MET A 532 -9.76 -17.43 6.21
CA MET A 532 -8.52 -16.69 6.02
C MET A 532 -7.47 -17.19 7.00
N ARG A 533 -6.24 -17.37 6.50
CA ARG A 533 -5.08 -17.64 7.33
C ARG A 533 -4.37 -16.33 7.66
N PRO A 534 -3.73 -16.21 8.83
CA PRO A 534 -2.84 -15.09 9.12
C PRO A 534 -1.74 -14.94 8.07
N THR A 535 -1.63 -13.75 7.47
CA THR A 535 -0.61 -13.43 6.46
C THR A 535 0.24 -12.23 6.83
N ILE A 536 -0.02 -11.61 7.98
CA ILE A 536 0.71 -10.47 8.51
C ILE A 536 1.77 -11.00 9.49
N VAL A 537 3.02 -10.60 9.29
CA VAL A 537 4.11 -10.86 10.23
C VAL A 537 4.49 -9.57 10.92
N MET A 538 4.43 -9.54 12.25
CA MET A 538 4.85 -8.41 13.08
C MET A 538 5.80 -8.92 14.15
N GLU A 539 6.97 -8.29 14.29
CA GLU A 539 8.01 -8.70 15.27
C GLU A 539 8.35 -10.21 15.18
N GLY A 540 8.39 -10.75 13.96
CA GLY A 540 8.67 -12.16 13.70
C GLY A 540 7.51 -13.13 14.01
N LYS A 541 6.35 -12.63 14.46
CA LYS A 541 5.17 -13.44 14.78
C LYS A 541 4.07 -13.24 13.74
N LEU A 542 3.36 -14.31 13.39
CA LEU A 542 2.15 -14.22 12.58
C LEU A 542 1.02 -13.62 13.42
N VAL A 543 0.33 -12.62 12.88
CA VAL A 543 -0.76 -11.89 13.53
C VAL A 543 -2.08 -12.19 12.82
N ASP A 544 -3.09 -12.55 13.62
CA ASP A 544 -4.46 -12.71 13.16
C ASP A 544 -5.17 -11.35 13.07
N GLU A 545 -5.92 -11.13 11.98
CA GLU A 545 -6.64 -9.88 11.76
C GLU A 545 -7.93 -9.75 12.60
N GLY A 546 -8.37 -10.85 13.22
CA GLY A 546 -9.54 -10.93 14.07
C GLY A 546 -10.79 -10.38 13.40
N ARG A 547 -11.45 -9.42 14.06
CA ARG A 547 -12.67 -8.78 13.55
C ARG A 547 -12.45 -8.00 12.25
N MET A 548 -11.22 -7.60 11.95
CA MET A 548 -10.90 -6.83 10.74
C MET A 548 -10.82 -7.71 9.49
N ALA A 549 -10.58 -9.02 9.63
CA ALA A 549 -10.48 -9.95 8.51
C ALA A 549 -11.68 -9.85 7.55
N ARG A 550 -12.89 -9.66 8.08
CA ARG A 550 -14.10 -9.45 7.29
C ARG A 550 -14.03 -8.21 6.39
N ILE A 551 -13.56 -7.09 6.94
CA ILE A 551 -13.46 -5.81 6.22
C ILE A 551 -12.30 -5.88 5.23
N THR A 552 -11.14 -6.39 5.64
CA THR A 552 -9.97 -6.58 4.78
C THR A 552 -10.30 -7.47 3.60
N TRP A 553 -11.02 -8.58 3.82
CA TRP A 553 -11.45 -9.48 2.75
C TRP A 553 -12.27 -8.73 1.71
N TRP A 554 -13.33 -8.03 2.13
CA TRP A 554 -14.18 -7.30 1.20
C TRP A 554 -13.43 -6.19 0.47
N ARG A 555 -12.60 -5.41 1.18
CA ARG A 555 -11.79 -4.36 0.57
C ARG A 555 -10.89 -4.91 -0.52
N ALA A 556 -10.19 -6.02 -0.25
CA ALA A 556 -9.34 -6.67 -1.24
C ALA A 556 -10.14 -7.08 -2.49
N GLN A 557 -11.32 -7.68 -2.32
CA GLN A 557 -12.17 -8.03 -3.47
C GLN A 557 -12.65 -6.79 -4.26
N ALA A 558 -13.12 -5.76 -3.55
CA ALA A 558 -13.60 -4.53 -4.18
C ALA A 558 -12.47 -3.75 -4.88
N MET A 559 -11.29 -3.66 -4.27
CA MET A 559 -10.12 -2.99 -4.87
C MET A 559 -9.60 -3.76 -6.07
N ARG A 560 -9.51 -5.09 -5.98
CA ARG A 560 -9.14 -5.92 -7.12
C ARG A 560 -10.08 -5.71 -8.32
N TYR A 561 -11.37 -5.55 -8.06
CA TYR A 561 -12.37 -5.27 -9.08
C TYR A 561 -12.33 -3.83 -9.60
N LEU A 562 -12.07 -2.82 -8.76
CA LEU A 562 -11.99 -1.43 -9.22
C LEU A 562 -10.66 -1.14 -9.95
N LEU A 563 -9.62 -1.93 -9.70
CA LEU A 563 -8.25 -1.73 -10.20
C LEU A 563 -7.78 -2.91 -11.09
N ARG A 564 -8.69 -3.56 -11.84
CA ARG A 564 -8.42 -4.84 -12.54
C ARG A 564 -7.24 -4.77 -13.50
N TRP A 565 -7.30 -3.84 -14.45
CA TRP A 565 -6.29 -3.62 -15.47
C TRP A 565 -6.01 -2.13 -15.60
N PRO A 566 -4.75 -1.74 -15.89
CA PRO A 566 -4.46 -0.36 -16.25
C PRO A 566 -5.14 0.00 -17.58
N SER A 567 -5.55 1.26 -17.70
CA SER A 567 -5.88 1.86 -19.00
C SER A 567 -4.63 1.98 -19.86
N ASP A 568 -4.77 2.26 -21.16
CA ASP A 568 -3.63 2.60 -22.04
C ASP A 568 -2.77 3.69 -21.40
N HIS A 569 -3.42 4.74 -20.87
CA HIS A 569 -2.74 5.86 -20.24
C HIS A 569 -1.87 5.42 -19.07
N LEU A 570 -2.45 4.70 -18.09
CA LEU A 570 -1.68 4.22 -16.95
C LEU A 570 -0.62 3.19 -17.35
N CYS A 571 -0.87 2.40 -18.40
CA CYS A 571 0.13 1.49 -18.95
C CYS A 571 1.33 2.27 -19.50
N TYR A 572 1.13 3.35 -20.26
CA TYR A 572 2.23 4.19 -20.75
C TYR A 572 3.00 4.85 -19.60
N VAL A 573 2.30 5.38 -18.59
CA VAL A 573 2.92 5.90 -17.37
C VAL A 573 3.78 4.81 -16.71
N THR A 574 3.23 3.61 -16.52
CA THR A 574 3.94 2.50 -15.87
C THR A 574 5.14 2.05 -16.69
N ASN A 575 5.02 1.95 -18.02
CA ASN A 575 6.13 1.68 -18.92
C ASN A 575 7.22 2.74 -18.80
N ARG A 576 6.86 4.03 -18.68
CA ARG A 576 7.83 5.12 -18.53
C ARG A 576 8.62 4.97 -17.25
N GLU A 577 7.95 4.74 -16.13
CA GLU A 577 8.62 4.53 -14.84
C GLU A 577 9.47 3.24 -14.84
N ARG A 578 8.98 2.16 -15.45
CA ARG A 578 9.76 0.91 -15.61
C ARG A 578 10.98 1.12 -16.48
N ASN A 579 10.87 1.84 -17.59
CA ASN A 579 12.00 2.08 -18.48
C ASN A 579 13.04 2.99 -17.82
N ALA A 580 12.61 4.02 -17.11
CA ALA A 580 13.51 4.92 -16.38
C ALA A 580 14.33 4.15 -15.33
N VAL A 581 13.74 3.14 -14.69
CA VAL A 581 14.38 2.44 -13.58
C VAL A 581 15.10 1.14 -14.00
N PHE A 582 14.55 0.40 -14.95
CA PHE A 582 15.05 -0.92 -15.37
C PHE A 582 15.62 -0.94 -16.79
N GLY A 583 15.37 0.09 -17.61
CA GLY A 583 15.72 0.09 -19.03
C GLY A 583 17.20 -0.16 -19.27
N GLU A 584 18.09 0.47 -18.51
CA GLU A 584 19.53 0.25 -18.64
C GLU A 584 19.95 -1.18 -18.27
N ILE A 585 19.39 -1.74 -17.19
CA ILE A 585 19.67 -3.11 -16.77
C ILE A 585 19.28 -4.08 -17.87
N VAL A 586 18.06 -3.93 -18.39
CA VAL A 586 17.52 -4.81 -19.43
C VAL A 586 18.31 -4.65 -20.72
N ALA A 587 18.65 -3.43 -21.13
CA ALA A 587 19.45 -3.18 -22.32
C ALA A 587 20.85 -3.81 -22.21
N ARG A 588 21.53 -3.65 -21.06
CA ARG A 588 22.83 -4.29 -20.80
C ARG A 588 22.75 -5.80 -20.92
N GLU A 589 21.75 -6.43 -20.31
CA GLU A 589 21.59 -7.89 -20.38
C GLU A 589 21.25 -8.38 -21.78
N MET A 590 20.42 -7.65 -22.54
CA MET A 590 20.09 -7.99 -23.92
C MET A 590 21.33 -7.88 -24.83
N VAL A 591 22.13 -6.81 -24.71
CA VAL A 591 23.38 -6.64 -25.46
C VAL A 591 24.40 -7.73 -25.11
N ALA A 592 24.56 -8.03 -23.81
CA ALA A 592 25.44 -9.10 -23.34
C ALA A 592 24.97 -10.48 -23.85
N SER A 593 23.66 -10.72 -23.88
CA SER A 593 23.08 -11.96 -24.41
C SER A 593 23.35 -12.10 -25.91
N LEU A 594 23.14 -11.04 -26.68
CA LEU A 594 23.47 -11.02 -28.12
C LEU A 594 24.96 -11.30 -28.36
N ARG A 595 25.84 -10.74 -27.54
CA ARG A 595 27.29 -11.02 -27.60
C ARG A 595 27.59 -12.49 -27.34
N ARG A 596 26.97 -13.10 -26.33
CA ARG A 596 27.13 -14.55 -26.04
C ARG A 596 26.65 -15.42 -27.21
N MET A 597 25.51 -15.08 -27.83
CA MET A 597 24.98 -15.80 -28.99
C MET A 597 25.89 -15.68 -30.22
N ASN A 598 26.46 -14.50 -30.46
CA ASN A 598 27.34 -14.26 -31.61
C ASN A 598 28.75 -14.84 -31.43
N ASN A 599 29.16 -15.14 -30.20
CA ASN A 599 30.43 -15.80 -29.95
C ASN A 599 30.35 -17.31 -30.27
N LYS A 600 30.63 -17.66 -31.54
CA LYS A 600 30.64 -19.04 -32.05
C LYS A 600 31.54 -20.02 -31.27
N SER A 601 32.50 -19.54 -30.48
CA SER A 601 33.38 -20.40 -29.66
C SER A 601 32.66 -21.05 -28.47
N LEU A 602 31.58 -20.44 -27.96
CA LEU A 602 30.77 -21.01 -26.87
C LEU A 602 29.92 -22.21 -27.31
N TYR A 603 29.59 -22.30 -28.60
CA TYR A 603 28.87 -23.43 -29.20
C TYR A 603 29.80 -24.39 -29.97
N ALA A 604 31.11 -24.15 -29.94
CA ALA A 604 32.09 -25.07 -30.49
C ALA A 604 32.25 -26.26 -29.53
N VAL A 605 31.34 -27.22 -29.63
CA VAL A 605 31.53 -28.56 -29.06
C VAL A 605 32.73 -29.19 -29.76
N THR A 606 33.92 -29.04 -29.19
CA THR A 606 35.07 -29.83 -29.58
C THR A 606 34.86 -31.25 -29.04
N SER A 607 34.50 -32.16 -29.94
CA SER A 607 34.52 -33.60 -29.60
C SER A 607 35.97 -34.00 -29.26
N ARG A 608 36.16 -34.57 -28.07
CA ARG A 608 37.46 -34.88 -27.46
C ARG A 608 38.34 -35.80 -28.33
N PRO A 609 39.67 -35.61 -28.33
CA PRO A 609 40.64 -36.71 -28.29
C PRO A 609 40.67 -37.35 -26.89
N ARG A 610 40.80 -38.67 -26.81
CA ARG A 610 40.78 -39.46 -25.56
C ARG A 610 41.97 -39.09 -24.64
N GLY A 611 41.73 -38.88 -23.34
CA GLY A 611 42.84 -38.92 -22.35
C GLY A 611 42.78 -38.11 -21.04
N VAL A 612 41.74 -37.33 -20.71
CA VAL A 612 41.77 -36.44 -19.52
C VAL A 612 40.97 -36.99 -18.33
N GLY A 613 41.60 -36.96 -17.14
CA GLY A 613 41.20 -37.55 -15.86
C GLY A 613 40.01 -36.88 -15.15
N LYS A 614 39.57 -37.54 -14.07
CA LYS A 614 38.27 -37.36 -13.40
C LYS A 614 38.08 -36.02 -12.65
N GLU A 615 39.17 -35.34 -12.29
CA GLU A 615 39.13 -34.10 -11.50
C GLU A 615 38.81 -32.85 -12.33
N ASP A 616 39.16 -32.83 -13.62
CA ASP A 616 38.82 -31.71 -14.52
C ASP A 616 37.32 -31.67 -14.89
N TRP A 617 36.62 -32.80 -14.75
CA TRP A 617 35.18 -32.88 -15.02
C TRP A 617 34.33 -32.17 -13.97
N MET A 618 34.74 -32.14 -12.69
CA MET A 618 33.98 -31.41 -11.66
C MET A 618 34.05 -29.89 -11.86
N LYS A 619 35.15 -29.35 -12.43
CA LYS A 619 35.27 -27.93 -12.74
C LYS A 619 34.40 -27.52 -13.94
N LEU A 620 34.35 -28.37 -14.96
CA LEU A 620 33.50 -28.16 -16.14
C LEU A 620 32.00 -28.30 -15.81
N GLU A 621 31.62 -29.21 -14.91
CA GLU A 621 30.22 -29.33 -14.46
C GLU A 621 29.79 -28.13 -13.60
N ASP A 622 30.70 -27.58 -12.79
CA ASP A 622 30.46 -26.39 -11.96
C ASP A 622 30.41 -25.08 -12.80
N GLU A 623 31.21 -24.99 -13.86
CA GLU A 623 31.08 -23.94 -14.89
C GLU A 623 29.80 -24.12 -15.70
N ARG A 624 29.42 -25.37 -16.04
CA ARG A 624 28.16 -25.66 -16.73
C ARG A 624 26.94 -25.35 -15.88
N LEU A 625 26.96 -25.62 -14.58
CA LEU A 625 25.91 -25.23 -13.63
C LEU A 625 25.80 -23.71 -13.50
N ARG A 626 26.92 -22.99 -13.40
CA ARG A 626 26.93 -21.52 -13.42
C ARG A 626 26.44 -20.94 -14.76
N HIS A 627 26.78 -21.58 -15.87
CA HIS A 627 26.25 -21.22 -17.19
C HIS A 627 24.76 -21.56 -17.35
N GLN A 628 24.29 -22.66 -16.77
CA GLN A 628 22.90 -23.06 -16.80
C GLN A 628 22.04 -22.17 -15.88
N GLU A 629 22.57 -21.70 -14.74
CA GLU A 629 21.96 -20.66 -13.92
C GLU A 629 21.88 -19.31 -14.66
N ALA A 630 22.92 -18.96 -15.43
CA ALA A 630 22.92 -17.79 -16.32
C ALA A 630 21.98 -17.96 -17.54
N GLU A 631 21.82 -19.17 -18.06
CA GLU A 631 20.85 -19.50 -19.13
C GLU A 631 19.41 -19.52 -18.62
N THR A 632 19.18 -19.93 -17.37
CA THR A 632 17.85 -19.85 -16.74
C THR A 632 17.46 -18.39 -16.48
N ALA A 633 18.45 -17.51 -16.27
CA ALA A 633 18.26 -16.05 -16.31
C ALA A 633 18.13 -15.50 -17.76
N SER A 634 18.63 -16.22 -18.77
CA SER A 634 18.65 -15.85 -20.19
C SER A 634 17.47 -16.40 -21.02
N CYS A 635 16.60 -17.25 -20.47
CA CYS A 635 15.35 -17.68 -21.12
C CYS A 635 14.34 -16.54 -21.35
N ILE A 636 14.71 -15.29 -21.06
CA ILE A 636 13.96 -14.06 -21.34
C ILE A 636 13.83 -13.78 -22.86
N VAL A 637 14.66 -14.38 -23.72
CA VAL A 637 14.75 -13.96 -25.14
C VAL A 637 14.15 -14.97 -26.14
N GLY A 638 13.66 -16.14 -25.69
CA GLY A 638 13.26 -17.22 -26.60
C GLY A 638 11.91 -17.87 -26.30
N ASN A 639 10.81 -17.11 -26.37
CA ASN A 639 9.50 -17.62 -26.81
C ASN A 639 8.50 -16.46 -26.98
N ASN A 640 8.53 -15.85 -28.16
CA ASN A 640 7.50 -14.95 -28.66
C ASN A 640 6.28 -15.78 -29.12
N SER A 641 5.52 -16.28 -28.14
CA SER A 641 4.08 -16.51 -28.28
C SER A 641 3.51 -16.60 -26.86
N GLN A 642 2.27 -16.14 -26.70
CA GLN A 642 1.44 -16.30 -25.50
C GLN A 642 1.59 -15.24 -24.39
N SER A 643 0.60 -14.37 -24.37
CA SER A 643 -0.14 -13.97 -23.17
C SER A 643 0.15 -14.81 -21.89
N GLY A 644 0.98 -14.30 -20.99
CA GLY A 644 1.21 -14.95 -19.68
C GLY A 644 2.53 -14.63 -18.98
N LEU A 645 3.54 -14.14 -19.68
CA LEU A 645 4.83 -13.79 -19.05
C LEU A 645 4.70 -12.54 -18.17
N GLU A 646 5.12 -12.64 -16.90
CA GLU A 646 5.25 -11.49 -16.01
C GLU A 646 6.28 -10.52 -16.58
N LEU A 647 5.95 -9.22 -16.61
CA LEU A 647 6.92 -8.18 -16.99
C LEU A 647 8.17 -8.29 -16.11
N PHE A 648 9.33 -8.12 -16.73
CA PHE A 648 10.60 -8.19 -16.03
C PHE A 648 10.65 -7.22 -14.85
N LEU A 649 11.11 -7.74 -13.72
CA LEU A 649 11.58 -7.05 -12.54
C LEU A 649 12.86 -7.76 -12.09
N PRO A 650 13.85 -7.04 -11.53
CA PRO A 650 15.06 -7.67 -11.03
C PRO A 650 14.74 -8.51 -9.79
N ARG A 651 14.44 -9.79 -9.97
CA ARG A 651 14.07 -10.72 -8.89
C ARG A 651 15.31 -11.40 -8.30
N PRO A 652 15.27 -11.81 -7.02
CA PRO A 652 14.23 -11.49 -6.05
C PRO A 652 14.25 -10.00 -5.64
N ILE A 653 13.06 -9.41 -5.48
CA ILE A 653 12.86 -8.01 -5.09
C ILE A 653 11.90 -7.86 -3.91
N ILE A 654 12.22 -6.95 -3.00
CA ILE A 654 11.36 -6.56 -1.89
C ILE A 654 10.83 -5.15 -2.11
N SER A 655 9.51 -4.97 -2.06
CA SER A 655 8.93 -3.64 -2.02
C SER A 655 8.91 -3.13 -0.58
N LEU A 656 9.39 -1.90 -0.38
CA LEU A 656 9.34 -1.17 0.88
C LEU A 656 8.51 0.09 0.67
N HIS A 657 7.48 0.29 1.51
CA HIS A 657 6.78 1.58 1.58
C HIS A 657 7.07 2.27 2.91
N VAL A 658 7.86 3.33 2.86
CA VAL A 658 8.28 4.09 4.05
C VAL A 658 7.45 5.37 4.14
N ARG A 659 6.51 5.40 5.09
CA ARG A 659 5.64 6.57 5.32
C ARG A 659 6.19 7.42 6.46
N LEU A 660 6.70 8.62 6.15
CA LEU A 660 7.32 9.55 7.11
C LEU A 660 6.72 10.97 7.16
N GLY A 661 5.67 11.24 6.37
CA GLY A 661 5.08 12.57 6.28
C GLY A 661 4.53 13.11 7.60
N ARG A 662 4.55 14.43 7.75
CA ARG A 662 4.23 15.11 9.02
C ARG A 662 2.86 14.73 9.55
N ASP A 663 1.83 14.79 8.70
CA ASP A 663 0.45 14.65 9.17
C ASP A 663 0.17 13.21 9.62
N LYS A 664 0.86 12.23 9.01
CA LYS A 664 0.73 10.82 9.39
C LYS A 664 1.22 10.49 10.80
N ARG A 665 2.11 11.30 11.38
CA ARG A 665 2.58 11.14 12.77
C ARG A 665 1.44 11.23 13.79
N THR A 666 0.33 11.87 13.42
CA THR A 666 -0.84 11.98 14.29
C THR A 666 -1.71 10.71 14.29
N GLU A 667 -1.50 9.81 13.32
CA GLU A 667 -2.31 8.61 13.12
C GLU A 667 -1.60 7.30 13.51
N MET A 668 -0.27 7.27 13.43
CA MET A 668 0.53 6.07 13.71
C MET A 668 1.99 6.43 14.04
N ASP A 669 2.65 5.51 14.74
CA ASP A 669 4.11 5.55 14.90
C ASP A 669 4.80 5.42 13.55
N LEU A 670 5.73 6.34 13.28
CA LEU A 670 6.49 6.37 12.04
C LEU A 670 7.91 5.83 12.27
N PHE A 671 8.38 5.06 11.30
CA PHE A 671 9.69 4.41 11.34
C PHE A 671 10.53 4.89 10.16
N ARG A 672 11.83 5.08 10.40
CA ARG A 672 12.79 5.43 9.35
C ARG A 672 13.24 4.19 8.57
N LEU A 673 13.83 4.41 7.40
CA LEU A 673 14.31 3.36 6.50
C LEU A 673 15.15 2.26 7.19
N PRO A 674 16.08 2.54 8.13
CA PRO A 674 16.88 1.50 8.77
C PRO A 674 16.04 0.42 9.46
N ALA A 675 14.87 0.78 9.96
CA ALA A 675 14.01 -0.16 10.65
C ALA A 675 13.30 -1.12 9.67
N TYR A 676 12.94 -0.64 8.47
CA TYR A 676 12.47 -1.49 7.36
C TYR A 676 13.61 -2.36 6.84
N MET A 677 14.81 -1.80 6.70
CA MET A 677 15.97 -2.54 6.20
C MET A 677 16.41 -3.65 7.16
N ARG A 678 16.25 -3.51 8.48
CA ARG A 678 16.45 -4.63 9.42
C ARG A 678 15.55 -5.82 9.11
N ILE A 679 14.30 -5.56 8.69
CA ILE A 679 13.36 -6.60 8.30
C ILE A 679 13.77 -7.21 6.95
N ALA A 680 14.11 -6.37 5.96
CA ALA A 680 14.59 -6.83 4.67
C ALA A 680 15.85 -7.71 4.81
N GLU A 681 16.78 -7.31 5.66
CA GLU A 681 18.00 -8.06 5.98
C GLU A 681 17.70 -9.39 6.68
N ALA A 682 16.71 -9.43 7.57
CA ALA A 682 16.29 -10.67 8.21
C ALA A 682 15.68 -11.65 7.18
N ILE A 683 14.83 -11.16 6.27
CA ILE A 683 14.28 -11.96 5.16
C ILE A 683 15.43 -12.48 4.28
N ARG A 684 16.38 -11.61 3.90
CA ARG A 684 17.54 -12.00 3.10
C ARG A 684 18.35 -13.11 3.77
N ARG A 685 18.67 -12.97 5.05
CA ARG A 685 19.51 -13.95 5.77
C ARG A 685 18.80 -15.27 6.03
N GLN A 686 17.49 -15.25 6.30
CA GLN A 686 16.76 -16.41 6.79
C GLN A 686 15.97 -17.14 5.70
N MET A 687 15.54 -16.43 4.65
CA MET A 687 14.59 -16.96 3.67
C MET A 687 15.10 -16.89 2.24
N ASP A 688 15.79 -15.80 1.86
CA ASP A 688 16.21 -15.58 0.47
C ASP A 688 17.56 -14.87 0.39
N PRO A 689 18.70 -15.60 0.46
CA PRO A 689 20.04 -15.02 0.41
C PRO A 689 20.35 -14.23 -0.88
N GLY A 690 19.58 -14.48 -1.96
CA GLY A 690 19.69 -13.77 -3.22
C GLY A 690 19.00 -12.40 -3.23
N LEU A 691 18.18 -12.08 -2.23
CA LEU A 691 17.45 -10.82 -2.12
C LEU A 691 18.39 -9.63 -1.98
N ARG A 692 18.61 -8.89 -3.07
CA ARG A 692 19.46 -7.68 -3.10
C ARG A 692 18.77 -6.45 -3.65
N HIS A 693 17.56 -6.60 -4.19
CA HIS A 693 16.84 -5.52 -4.87
C HIS A 693 15.72 -4.99 -3.98
N VAL A 694 15.59 -3.66 -3.91
CA VAL A 694 14.53 -2.95 -3.19
C VAL A 694 13.75 -2.08 -4.16
N TRP A 695 12.42 -2.24 -4.22
CA TRP A 695 11.54 -1.21 -4.75
C TRP A 695 11.09 -0.29 -3.61
N LEU A 696 11.59 0.94 -3.57
CA LEU A 696 11.33 1.91 -2.52
C LEU A 696 10.25 2.91 -2.96
N SER A 697 9.14 2.94 -2.23
CA SER A 697 8.12 4.00 -2.35
C SER A 697 8.06 4.83 -1.06
N THR A 698 8.08 6.15 -1.21
CA THR A 698 8.10 7.12 -0.10
C THR A 698 7.70 8.50 -0.59
N ASP A 699 7.01 9.25 0.27
CA ASP A 699 6.63 10.64 0.04
C ASP A 699 7.78 11.60 0.39
N VAL A 700 8.80 11.11 1.09
CA VAL A 700 9.81 11.92 1.77
C VAL A 700 11.20 11.73 1.17
N ILE A 701 11.88 12.84 0.86
CA ILE A 701 13.20 12.82 0.19
C ILE A 701 14.32 12.27 1.08
N SER A 702 14.30 12.51 2.40
CA SER A 702 15.33 12.02 3.33
C SER A 702 15.45 10.49 3.30
N VAL A 703 14.36 9.78 3.03
CA VAL A 703 14.34 8.31 2.89
C VAL A 703 15.10 7.87 1.64
N VAL A 704 14.93 8.57 0.52
CA VAL A 704 15.66 8.28 -0.73
C VAL A 704 17.14 8.55 -0.52
N ASN A 705 17.50 9.69 0.06
CA ASN A 705 18.89 10.02 0.33
C ASN A 705 19.56 8.99 1.26
N GLN A 706 18.82 8.45 2.23
CA GLN A 706 19.31 7.41 3.14
C GLN A 706 19.49 6.03 2.48
N SER A 707 19.00 5.81 1.26
CA SER A 707 19.15 4.52 0.58
C SER A 707 20.61 4.18 0.25
N SER A 708 21.47 5.18 0.05
CA SER A 708 22.89 5.00 -0.23
C SER A 708 23.69 4.45 0.95
N ASP A 709 23.17 4.56 2.19
CA ASP A 709 23.79 4.00 3.39
C ASP A 709 23.84 2.46 3.39
N PHE A 710 23.12 1.80 2.47
CA PHE A 710 22.96 0.35 2.41
C PHE A 710 23.70 -0.27 1.21
N ALA A 711 25.03 -0.14 1.17
CA ALA A 711 25.90 -0.55 0.05
C ALA A 711 25.78 -2.02 -0.45
N GLY A 712 25.09 -2.90 0.29
CA GLY A 712 24.80 -4.29 -0.12
C GLY A 712 23.43 -4.50 -0.76
N TRP A 713 22.71 -3.42 -1.05
CA TRP A 713 21.34 -3.40 -1.59
C TRP A 713 21.26 -2.45 -2.77
N ARG A 714 20.50 -2.83 -3.80
CA ARG A 714 20.21 -1.99 -4.96
C ARG A 714 18.80 -1.44 -4.84
N PHE A 715 18.68 -0.11 -4.75
CA PHE A 715 17.40 0.57 -4.60
C PHE A 715 16.88 1.05 -5.96
N PHE A 716 15.57 0.91 -6.12
CA PHE A 716 14.79 1.32 -7.27
C PHE A 716 13.63 2.17 -6.76
N TYR A 717 13.38 3.32 -7.37
CA TYR A 717 12.29 4.22 -7.00
C TYR A 717 11.92 5.11 -8.19
N THR A 718 10.68 5.60 -8.22
CA THR A 718 10.24 6.56 -9.25
C THR A 718 10.94 7.90 -9.09
N GLU A 719 11.30 8.55 -10.20
CA GLU A 719 11.77 9.92 -10.17
C GLU A 719 10.57 10.85 -10.01
N GLN A 720 10.37 11.41 -8.82
CA GLN A 720 9.23 12.27 -8.52
C GLN A 720 9.60 13.29 -7.46
N GLN A 721 8.85 14.40 -7.42
CA GLN A 721 8.91 15.35 -6.33
C GLN A 721 8.61 14.62 -5.01
N ARG A 722 9.32 15.01 -3.95
CA ARG A 722 9.15 14.50 -2.59
C ARG A 722 9.29 15.64 -1.61
N ILE A 723 8.63 15.51 -0.47
CA ILE A 723 8.65 16.52 0.58
C ILE A 723 9.73 16.23 1.63
N ALA A 724 10.07 17.24 2.42
CA ALA A 724 10.80 17.07 3.67
C ALA A 724 9.88 16.52 4.77
N GLU A 725 10.45 15.87 5.79
CA GLU A 725 9.69 15.23 6.88
C GLU A 725 8.76 16.17 7.66
N ASN A 726 9.08 17.46 7.70
CA ASN A 726 8.32 18.49 8.43
C ASN A 726 7.28 19.21 7.57
N GLN A 727 7.24 18.95 6.26
CA GLN A 727 6.26 19.55 5.37
C GLN A 727 4.91 18.83 5.49
N LYS A 728 3.85 19.58 5.18
CA LYS A 728 2.49 19.04 5.12
C LYS A 728 2.37 18.09 3.94
N ASP A 729 1.61 17.01 4.11
CA ASP A 729 1.48 15.98 3.05
C ASP A 729 0.82 16.55 1.79
N TRP A 730 -0.09 17.50 1.95
CA TRP A 730 -0.74 18.19 0.83
C TRP A 730 0.21 19.04 -0.01
N ALA A 731 1.35 19.45 0.54
CA ALA A 731 2.37 20.17 -0.23
C ALA A 731 2.97 19.29 -1.33
N LEU A 732 2.90 17.97 -1.16
CA LEU A 732 3.24 17.00 -2.19
C LEU A 732 2.06 16.74 -3.13
N GLU A 733 0.87 16.51 -2.57
CA GLU A 733 -0.30 16.05 -3.33
C GLU A 733 -0.92 17.09 -4.25
N MET A 734 -0.64 18.39 -4.03
CA MET A 734 -1.26 19.49 -4.76
C MET A 734 -0.25 20.24 -5.63
N LYS A 735 -0.71 20.68 -6.81
CA LYS A 735 0.11 21.45 -7.75
C LYS A 735 0.63 22.73 -7.09
N GLY A 736 1.93 22.95 -7.20
CA GLY A 736 2.62 24.09 -6.57
C GLY A 736 2.64 24.05 -5.04
N GLY A 737 2.27 22.92 -4.42
CA GLY A 737 2.18 22.78 -2.97
C GLY A 737 1.12 23.70 -2.37
N SER A 738 -0.04 23.85 -3.02
CA SER A 738 -1.18 24.62 -2.49
C SER A 738 -1.99 23.81 -1.46
N SER A 739 -2.58 24.47 -0.47
CA SER A 739 -3.49 23.80 0.48
C SER A 739 -4.78 23.36 -0.21
N TYR A 740 -5.35 22.21 0.19
CA TYR A 740 -6.63 21.71 -0.33
C TYR A 740 -7.79 22.70 -0.15
N HIS A 741 -7.69 23.60 0.85
CA HIS A 741 -8.74 24.58 1.14
C HIS A 741 -8.74 25.79 0.20
N VAL A 742 -7.70 25.93 -0.64
CA VAL A 742 -7.64 27.05 -1.60
C VAL A 742 -8.61 26.76 -2.75
N PRO A 743 -9.56 27.66 -3.05
CA PRO A 743 -10.45 27.50 -4.20
C PRO A 743 -9.65 27.37 -5.50
N GLY A 744 -9.97 26.35 -6.30
CA GLY A 744 -9.24 26.06 -7.53
C GLY A 744 -7.91 25.32 -7.35
N ALA A 745 -7.56 24.86 -6.14
CA ALA A 745 -6.41 24.00 -5.94
C ALA A 745 -6.57 22.69 -6.73
N VAL A 746 -5.55 22.34 -7.51
CA VAL A 746 -5.55 21.17 -8.39
C VAL A 746 -4.54 20.13 -7.89
N PRO A 747 -4.85 18.82 -7.93
CA PRO A 747 -3.88 17.78 -7.62
C PRO A 747 -2.60 17.87 -8.45
N CYS A 748 -1.48 17.42 -7.87
CA CYS A 748 -0.28 17.12 -8.62
C CYS A 748 -0.50 15.81 -9.39
N PHE A 749 -0.90 15.90 -10.66
CA PHE A 749 -1.28 14.73 -11.45
C PHE A 749 -0.11 13.75 -11.71
N ASP A 750 1.10 14.27 -11.92
CA ASP A 750 2.31 13.43 -12.06
C ASP A 750 2.53 12.54 -10.82
N LEU A 751 2.31 13.10 -9.62
CA LEU A 751 2.35 12.31 -8.39
C LEU A 751 1.26 11.24 -8.35
N VAL A 752 0.02 11.57 -8.76
CA VAL A 752 -1.09 10.60 -8.80
C VAL A 752 -0.75 9.44 -9.73
N GLU A 753 -0.28 9.75 -10.94
CA GLU A 753 0.13 8.79 -11.97
C GLU A 753 1.26 7.88 -11.46
N LYS A 754 2.34 8.47 -10.92
CA LYS A 754 3.47 7.72 -10.36
C LYS A 754 3.09 6.95 -9.11
N SER A 755 2.11 7.41 -8.33
CA SER A 755 1.55 6.63 -7.22
C SER A 755 0.88 5.36 -7.74
N PHE A 756 0.08 5.44 -8.79
CA PHE A 756 -0.52 4.24 -9.39
C PHE A 756 0.54 3.31 -10.02
N ALA A 757 1.56 3.84 -10.70
CA ALA A 757 2.68 3.02 -11.17
C ALA A 757 3.41 2.32 -10.01
N ASN A 758 3.69 3.05 -8.92
CA ASN A 758 4.26 2.50 -7.70
C ASN A 758 3.40 1.38 -7.08
N LEU A 759 2.06 1.53 -7.10
CA LEU A 759 1.14 0.49 -6.64
C LEU A 759 1.25 -0.78 -7.50
N LEU A 760 1.23 -0.63 -8.83
CA LEU A 760 1.33 -1.75 -9.77
C LEU A 760 2.66 -2.49 -9.64
N ILE A 761 3.78 -1.78 -9.54
CA ILE A 761 5.10 -2.41 -9.38
C ILE A 761 5.24 -3.04 -7.99
N SER A 762 4.76 -2.40 -6.94
CA SER A 762 4.86 -2.92 -5.57
C SER A 762 4.09 -4.22 -5.36
N GLN A 763 2.93 -4.38 -6.02
CA GLN A 763 2.16 -5.62 -5.89
C GLN A 763 2.82 -6.82 -6.60
N GLU A 764 3.74 -6.58 -7.53
CA GLU A 764 4.45 -7.64 -8.27
C GLU A 764 5.71 -8.13 -7.55
N ALA A 765 6.18 -7.40 -6.54
CA ALA A 765 7.37 -7.74 -5.77
C ALA A 765 7.21 -9.06 -4.99
N ASP A 766 8.33 -9.77 -4.81
CA ASP A 766 8.36 -11.07 -4.12
C ASP A 766 7.98 -10.94 -2.65
N TYR A 767 8.45 -9.87 -2.03
CA TYR A 767 8.19 -9.52 -0.64
C TYR A 767 7.66 -8.09 -0.54
N PHE A 768 6.91 -7.80 0.52
CA PHE A 768 6.48 -6.43 0.82
C PHE A 768 6.61 -6.14 2.30
N VAL A 769 7.22 -5.00 2.63
CA VAL A 769 7.30 -4.45 3.98
C VAL A 769 6.69 -3.06 4.02
N GLY A 770 5.79 -2.86 4.97
CA GLY A 770 5.09 -1.60 5.13
C GLY A 770 4.59 -1.42 6.56
N ALA A 771 3.92 -0.31 6.81
CA ALA A 771 3.17 -0.07 8.04
C ALA A 771 1.66 -0.05 7.78
N LEU A 772 0.89 -0.88 8.48
CA LEU A 772 -0.57 -1.05 8.24
C LEU A 772 -1.42 0.14 8.68
N GLY A 773 -0.86 1.05 9.47
CA GLY A 773 -1.50 2.34 9.74
C GLY A 773 -1.71 3.17 8.46
N SER A 774 -0.94 2.91 7.39
CA SER A 774 -1.12 3.53 6.08
C SER A 774 -2.18 2.83 5.24
N ASN A 775 -3.19 3.58 4.76
CA ASN A 775 -4.14 3.08 3.75
C ASN A 775 -3.41 2.60 2.49
N TRP A 776 -2.29 3.22 2.15
CA TRP A 776 -1.50 2.87 0.97
C TRP A 776 -0.86 1.48 1.09
N CYS A 777 -0.22 1.19 2.24
CA CYS A 777 0.32 -0.16 2.51
C CYS A 777 -0.77 -1.23 2.50
N ARG A 778 -1.92 -0.93 3.10
CA ARG A 778 -3.08 -1.83 3.09
C ARG A 778 -3.56 -2.10 1.67
N LEU A 779 -3.64 -1.07 0.82
CA LEU A 779 -4.02 -1.22 -0.58
C LEU A 779 -3.04 -2.12 -1.35
N ILE A 780 -1.73 -1.97 -1.16
CA ILE A 780 -0.72 -2.84 -1.78
C ILE A 780 -0.91 -4.29 -1.32
N ASP A 781 -1.07 -4.53 -0.01
CA ASP A 781 -1.28 -5.87 0.53
C ASP A 781 -2.59 -6.51 0.04
N GLU A 782 -3.69 -5.75 0.01
CA GLU A 782 -4.98 -6.18 -0.54
C GLU A 782 -4.89 -6.61 -2.02
N MET A 783 -4.16 -5.85 -2.83
CA MET A 783 -3.91 -6.20 -4.24
C MET A 783 -3.03 -7.45 -4.36
N ARG A 784 -1.96 -7.58 -3.57
CA ARG A 784 -1.08 -8.76 -3.56
C ARG A 784 -1.84 -10.04 -3.22
N ARG A 785 -2.70 -10.00 -2.20
CA ARG A 785 -3.47 -11.16 -1.73
C ARG A 785 -4.58 -11.61 -2.68
N THR A 786 -4.86 -10.85 -3.73
CA THR A 786 -5.81 -11.18 -4.80
C THR A 786 -5.13 -11.28 -6.18
N ASN A 787 -3.80 -11.39 -6.17
CA ASN A 787 -2.99 -11.50 -7.38
C ASN A 787 -1.91 -12.59 -7.26
N GLY A 788 -2.26 -13.72 -6.64
CA GLY A 788 -1.39 -14.91 -6.54
C GLY A 788 -0.24 -14.78 -5.53
N ARG A 789 -0.27 -13.77 -4.65
CA ARG A 789 0.80 -13.50 -3.67
C ARG A 789 0.33 -13.67 -2.22
N LEU A 790 -0.79 -14.37 -1.96
CA LEU A 790 -1.30 -14.59 -0.60
C LEU A 790 -0.26 -15.25 0.32
N HIS A 791 0.49 -16.23 -0.20
CA HIS A 791 1.51 -16.95 0.57
C HIS A 791 2.82 -16.16 0.73
N LYS A 792 3.01 -15.08 -0.03
CA LYS A 792 4.12 -14.14 0.11
C LYS A 792 3.79 -13.11 1.19
N LYS A 793 3.80 -13.60 2.44
CA LYS A 793 3.42 -12.91 3.69
C LYS A 793 3.85 -11.44 3.68
N TYR A 794 2.98 -10.58 4.19
CA TYR A 794 3.27 -9.16 4.39
C TYR A 794 3.95 -8.97 5.74
N VAL A 795 5.13 -8.35 5.74
CA VAL A 795 5.87 -8.10 6.99
C VAL A 795 5.69 -6.65 7.37
N THR A 796 5.30 -6.41 8.62
CA THR A 796 4.95 -5.08 9.08
C THR A 796 5.68 -4.67 10.33
N MET A 797 5.96 -3.37 10.39
CA MET A 797 6.54 -2.72 11.54
C MET A 797 5.50 -2.42 12.62
N THR A 798 4.25 -2.19 12.21
CA THR A 798 3.15 -1.86 13.13
C THR A 798 1.83 -2.45 12.67
N TYR A 799 1.09 -2.95 13.66
CA TYR A 799 -0.31 -3.29 13.55
C TYR A 799 -1.08 -2.38 14.50
N ASN A 800 -1.36 -1.14 14.09
CA ASN A 800 -2.26 -0.30 14.87
C ASN A 800 -3.70 -0.57 14.39
N PRO A 801 -4.55 -1.26 15.17
CA PRO A 801 -5.93 -1.49 14.79
C PRO A 801 -6.70 -0.17 14.81
N TRP A 802 -7.28 0.19 13.66
CA TRP A 802 -8.15 1.36 13.47
C TRP A 802 -9.54 1.17 14.07
#